data_AF-A0ABD0ZD08-F1
#
_entry.id   AF-A0ABD0ZD08-F1
#
_cell.length_a   1.000
_cell.length_b   1.000
_cell.length_c   1.000
_cell.angle_alpha   90.00
_cell.angle_beta   90.00
_cell.angle_gamma   90.00
#
_symmetry.space_group_name_H-M   'P 1'
#
loop_
_entity.id
_entity.type
_entity.pdbx_description
1 polymer ?
#
loop_
_entity_poly.entity_id
_entity_poly.type
_entity_poly.pdbx_seq_one_letter_code
_entity_poly.pdbx_strand_id
1 'polypeptide(L)'
;MNRGATLFAPETPTYVPSHGKGSQSTLDLVLANSSRCISSISTLTEGGSDHLPVYFELWGTPQTQLKKPRFDFRRTDWGVFRCALNNVIPTARPPLGTATDIDTAVVTFTEEITTAVQASTPTSTPRPQKLELPEEILDLIRDKNKVRRLWQVHRRVEDKRAYNRLHKEVRSRISQWRSNRWDELLRNVSPQDNSLWKLTRRLNRQGSWTTPTLRTETTTATTDLEKAELLAQHFAAINNNSVNRGNDSFNEKVEAEVRRLITGRTNSQTQDASEVGPNTISSPKHATPREIEKIIKKLKNNKSPGSDGIPNTVLKHFTRKALVKLTNITNAILKHAYYPTHWKTATVIALPKPGKPTTEPSSYRPISLLSSLAKVVDRIILNRLTDVGDKMRIIPDNQFGFRRNHATIHQLSRVVSHISGNMAKRNITAMVLLDSEKAFDTVWIEGLIQRLATYSFPSPLIKLVFSYLTDREIKARVGNKLSAPLQLAAGLPQGSVMSPWLFNIYTSHLLKLQNSHVHIAGFADDLALYSSSVSAKNAINRVRNATHHMIKELNLWKINVNAAKSEAILFTPSRKQVDTHIHIRTNRIPFSSSVKYLGVHIDNKLNWNVHTKTTNKLALSKLGRNYCLFRSSEINSTHKLLLYKAIVRPTLTYGCQVWHTVAETHLQKLQITQNKCIRLASGASWYVSNHTLHTDLNIPTVRQVLYEKFKTFHSELETYPNPRVFSLSSSNHPLNPPRRLKRRWPRDLLVE
;
A
#
# COMPACT_ATOMS: atom_id res chain seq x y z
N MET A 1 -38.47 0.13 -18.07
CA MET A 1 -38.94 1.16 -19.02
C MET A 1 -38.24 2.47 -18.72
N ASN A 2 -37.52 3.01 -19.70
CA ASN A 2 -36.69 4.22 -19.56
C ASN A 2 -37.55 5.45 -19.30
N ARG A 3 -37.32 6.15 -18.18
CA ARG A 3 -37.83 7.51 -17.96
C ARG A 3 -37.10 8.46 -18.92
N GLY A 4 -37.84 9.00 -19.88
CA GLY A 4 -37.58 10.18 -20.72
C GLY A 4 -36.13 10.65 -20.88
N ALA A 5 -35.34 9.97 -21.71
CA ALA A 5 -34.13 10.57 -22.26
C ALA A 5 -34.52 11.53 -23.41
N THR A 6 -34.04 12.77 -23.38
CA THR A 6 -34.19 13.74 -24.47
C THR A 6 -32.96 13.71 -25.35
N LEU A 7 -33.18 13.64 -26.66
CA LEU A 7 -32.12 13.66 -27.68
C LEU A 7 -31.98 15.09 -28.21
N PHE A 8 -30.76 15.60 -28.27
CA PHE A 8 -30.42 16.89 -28.84
C PHE A 8 -29.46 16.69 -30.02
N ALA A 9 -29.72 17.38 -31.12
CA ALA A 9 -28.90 17.38 -32.32
C ALA A 9 -28.62 18.82 -32.74
N PRO A 10 -27.40 19.16 -33.20
CA PRO A 10 -27.16 20.46 -33.82
C PRO A 10 -27.86 20.54 -35.18
N GLU A 11 -28.29 21.74 -35.56
CA GLU A 11 -28.97 22.00 -36.84
C GLU A 11 -28.03 21.86 -38.05
N THR A 12 -26.73 22.00 -37.82
CA THR A 12 -25.67 21.87 -38.82
C THR A 12 -25.03 20.47 -38.79
N PRO A 13 -24.57 19.94 -39.94
CA PRO A 13 -23.97 18.61 -40.00
C PRO A 13 -22.74 18.43 -39.11
N THR A 14 -22.66 17.31 -38.42
CA THR A 14 -21.51 16.95 -37.58
C THR A 14 -20.48 16.08 -38.28
N TYR A 15 -20.82 15.54 -39.45
CA TYR A 15 -19.90 14.79 -40.30
C TYR A 15 -19.83 15.41 -41.69
N VAL A 16 -18.61 15.72 -42.12
CA VAL A 16 -18.31 16.27 -43.44
C VAL A 16 -17.34 15.32 -44.15
N PRO A 17 -17.80 14.59 -45.19
CA PRO A 17 -16.97 13.64 -45.92
C PRO A 17 -15.70 14.28 -46.47
N SER A 18 -14.57 13.60 -46.27
CA SER A 18 -13.26 14.03 -46.80
C SER A 18 -13.12 13.82 -48.30
N HIS A 19 -13.95 12.93 -48.86
CA HIS A 19 -14.08 12.61 -50.28
C HIS A 19 -15.35 13.26 -50.82
N GLY A 20 -15.26 14.02 -51.92
CA GLY A 20 -16.36 14.83 -52.48
C GLY A 20 -17.55 14.06 -53.05
N LYS A 21 -17.71 12.77 -52.72
CA LYS A 21 -18.81 11.90 -53.18
C LYS A 21 -19.83 11.56 -52.07
N GLY A 22 -19.65 12.04 -50.84
CA GLY A 22 -20.59 11.80 -49.73
C GLY A 22 -21.43 13.04 -49.39
N SER A 23 -22.65 12.82 -48.91
CA SER A 23 -23.48 13.87 -48.29
C SER A 23 -23.04 14.16 -46.86
N GLN A 24 -23.22 15.41 -46.42
CA GLN A 24 -23.00 15.79 -45.02
C GLN A 24 -24.12 15.21 -44.16
N SER A 25 -23.81 14.79 -42.94
CA SER A 25 -24.79 14.15 -42.04
C SER A 25 -24.57 14.54 -40.57
N THR A 26 -25.63 14.49 -39.77
CA THR A 26 -25.56 14.69 -38.32
C THR A 26 -25.49 13.34 -37.60
N LEU A 27 -24.27 12.91 -37.23
CA LEU A 27 -24.01 11.63 -36.57
C LEU A 27 -23.77 11.79 -35.06
N ASP A 28 -23.17 12.91 -34.65
CA ASP A 28 -22.88 13.20 -33.25
C ASP A 28 -24.10 13.86 -32.57
N LEU A 29 -24.68 13.15 -31.59
CA LEU A 29 -25.89 13.52 -30.87
C LEU A 29 -25.64 13.57 -29.36
N VAL A 30 -26.45 14.36 -28.63
CA VAL A 30 -26.36 14.48 -27.17
C VAL A 30 -27.61 13.88 -26.52
N LEU A 31 -27.43 12.95 -25.59
CA LEU A 31 -28.51 12.33 -24.81
C LEU A 31 -28.50 12.90 -23.39
N ALA A 32 -29.62 13.48 -22.96
CA ALA A 32 -29.80 13.97 -21.60
C ALA A 32 -31.00 13.33 -20.91
N ASN A 33 -30.99 13.30 -19.58
CA ASN A 33 -32.10 12.81 -18.76
C ASN A 33 -33.26 13.80 -18.61
N SER A 34 -33.15 15.01 -19.17
CA SER A 34 -34.18 16.04 -19.14
C SER A 34 -33.97 17.05 -20.28
N SER A 35 -35.07 17.50 -20.88
CA SER A 35 -35.09 18.51 -21.95
C SER A 35 -34.64 19.90 -21.48
N ARG A 36 -34.58 20.14 -20.17
CA ARG A 36 -34.16 21.42 -19.58
C ARG A 36 -32.67 21.49 -19.28
N CYS A 37 -31.90 20.44 -19.53
CA CYS A 37 -30.49 20.38 -19.19
C CYS A 37 -29.58 21.10 -20.19
N ILE A 38 -30.02 21.30 -21.43
CA ILE A 38 -29.22 21.91 -22.50
C ILE A 38 -29.96 23.15 -23.00
N SER A 39 -29.25 24.27 -23.06
CA SER A 39 -29.79 25.59 -23.45
C SER A 39 -29.48 25.94 -24.91
N SER A 40 -28.33 25.51 -25.42
CA SER A 40 -27.92 25.70 -26.81
C SER A 40 -27.10 24.51 -27.29
N ILE A 41 -27.13 24.22 -28.59
CA ILE A 41 -26.32 23.19 -29.24
C ILE A 41 -25.93 23.66 -30.65
N SER A 42 -24.66 23.58 -30.99
CA SER A 42 -24.11 24.03 -32.29
C SER A 42 -22.92 23.17 -32.69
N THR A 43 -22.52 23.24 -33.96
CA THR A 43 -21.25 22.63 -34.41
C THR A 43 -20.15 23.67 -34.46
N LEU A 44 -18.95 23.26 -34.07
CA LEU A 44 -17.73 24.04 -34.23
C LEU A 44 -17.04 23.62 -35.51
N THR A 45 -16.53 24.61 -36.25
CA THR A 45 -15.75 24.39 -37.47
C THR A 45 -14.29 24.04 -37.18
N GLU A 46 -13.87 24.12 -35.92
CA GLU A 46 -12.51 23.83 -35.45
C GLU A 46 -12.34 22.35 -35.11
N GLY A 47 -11.34 21.67 -35.67
CA GLY A 47 -11.15 20.23 -35.44
C GLY A 47 -10.11 19.58 -36.37
N GLY A 48 -9.74 18.33 -36.07
CA GLY A 48 -8.78 17.53 -36.86
C GLY A 48 -9.39 16.33 -37.58
N SER A 49 -10.71 16.14 -37.47
CA SER A 49 -11.44 15.00 -38.05
C SER A 49 -12.35 15.44 -39.20
N ASP A 50 -12.87 14.45 -39.92
CA ASP A 50 -14.10 14.48 -40.72
C ASP A 50 -15.37 14.76 -39.87
N HIS A 51 -15.32 14.50 -38.58
CA HIS A 51 -16.30 14.96 -37.60
C HIS A 51 -16.01 16.39 -37.11
N LEU A 52 -17.04 17.23 -37.08
CA LEU A 52 -17.08 18.57 -36.49
C LEU A 52 -17.50 18.46 -35.02
N PRO A 53 -16.76 19.07 -34.07
CA PRO A 53 -17.14 19.02 -32.66
C PRO A 53 -18.51 19.65 -32.41
N VAL A 54 -19.29 19.03 -31.53
CA VAL A 54 -20.55 19.59 -31.03
C VAL A 54 -20.27 20.39 -29.75
N TYR A 55 -20.67 21.65 -29.75
CA TYR A 55 -20.66 22.52 -28.57
C TYR A 55 -22.09 22.66 -28.05
N PHE A 56 -22.28 22.51 -26.74
CA PHE A 56 -23.58 22.72 -26.11
C PHE A 56 -23.41 23.28 -24.70
N GLU A 57 -24.42 24.02 -24.25
CA GLU A 57 -24.41 24.71 -22.96
C GLU A 57 -25.37 24.05 -21.98
N LEU A 58 -24.83 23.62 -20.84
CA LEU A 58 -25.63 23.00 -19.78
C LEU A 58 -26.30 24.06 -18.91
N TRP A 59 -27.61 23.90 -18.65
CA TRP A 59 -28.35 24.78 -17.75
C TRP A 59 -28.05 24.44 -16.29
N GLY A 60 -27.59 25.44 -15.54
CA GLY A 60 -27.29 25.33 -14.11
C GLY A 60 -25.91 25.87 -13.74
N THR A 61 -25.72 26.18 -12.46
CA THR A 61 -24.41 26.55 -11.93
C THR A 61 -23.66 25.29 -11.53
N PRO A 62 -22.46 25.02 -12.08
CA PRO A 62 -21.63 23.94 -11.56
C PRO A 62 -21.37 24.23 -10.08
N GLN A 63 -21.63 23.27 -9.19
CA GLN A 63 -21.06 23.32 -7.85
C GLN A 63 -19.55 23.15 -7.97
N THR A 64 -18.85 24.22 -8.33
CA THR A 64 -17.40 24.28 -8.24
C THR A 64 -17.06 24.19 -6.77
N GLN A 65 -16.62 23.01 -6.32
CA GLN A 65 -15.93 22.90 -5.05
C GLN A 65 -14.71 23.84 -5.12
N LEU A 66 -14.82 25.02 -4.49
CA LEU A 66 -13.71 25.95 -4.39
C LEU A 66 -12.53 25.19 -3.78
N LYS A 67 -11.47 25.02 -4.57
CA LYS A 67 -10.25 24.38 -4.10
C LYS A 67 -9.64 25.32 -3.07
N LYS A 68 -9.74 24.95 -1.79
CA LYS A 68 -9.11 25.71 -0.70
C LYS A 68 -7.64 25.96 -1.04
N PRO A 69 -7.14 27.20 -0.89
CA PRO A 69 -5.72 27.48 -1.02
C PRO A 69 -4.94 26.62 -0.02
N ARG A 70 -3.78 26.10 -0.46
CA ARG A 70 -2.90 25.28 0.37
C ARG A 70 -1.49 25.86 0.34
N PHE A 71 -0.75 25.74 1.43
CA PHE A 71 0.67 26.09 1.46
C PHE A 71 1.44 25.30 0.40
N ASP A 72 2.18 25.99 -0.47
CA ASP A 72 3.07 25.35 -1.42
C ASP A 72 4.49 25.29 -0.86
N PHE A 73 4.76 24.24 -0.10
CA PHE A 73 6.05 24.01 0.57
C PHE A 73 7.25 23.87 -0.38
N ARG A 74 7.03 23.83 -1.71
CA ARG A 74 8.11 23.87 -2.71
C ARG A 74 8.66 25.29 -2.91
N ARG A 75 7.87 26.31 -2.56
CA ARG A 75 8.21 27.73 -2.68
C ARG A 75 8.50 28.39 -1.33
N THR A 76 8.66 27.60 -0.26
CA THR A 76 8.99 28.11 1.07
C THR A 76 10.39 28.71 1.07
N ASP A 77 10.53 29.91 1.61
CA ASP A 77 11.84 30.47 1.96
C ASP A 77 12.32 29.87 3.28
N TRP A 78 13.24 28.92 3.20
CA TRP A 78 13.78 28.23 4.38
C TRP A 78 14.73 29.09 5.23
N GLY A 79 15.22 30.22 4.71
CA GLY A 79 15.99 31.20 5.48
C GLY A 79 15.05 31.98 6.41
N VAL A 80 14.00 32.57 5.82
CA VAL A 80 12.95 33.29 6.56
C VAL A 80 12.25 32.36 7.55
N PHE A 81 11.93 31.13 7.15
CA PHE A 81 11.32 30.12 8.05
C PHE A 81 12.17 29.90 9.32
N ARG A 82 13.49 29.71 9.17
CA ARG A 82 14.37 29.46 10.30
C ARG A 82 14.52 30.68 11.20
N CYS A 83 14.57 31.89 10.61
CA CYS A 83 14.61 33.13 11.36
C CYS A 83 13.33 33.31 12.18
N ALA A 84 12.16 33.20 11.53
CA ALA A 84 10.86 33.28 12.18
C ALA A 84 10.73 32.23 13.30
N LEU A 85 11.09 30.97 13.04
CA LEU A 85 11.03 29.90 14.04
C LEU A 85 11.95 30.16 15.24
N ASN A 86 13.15 30.71 15.03
CA ASN A 86 14.06 31.06 16.12
C ASN A 86 13.58 32.25 16.96
N ASN A 87 12.82 33.17 16.36
CA ASN A 87 12.26 34.35 17.02
C ASN A 87 11.03 33.98 17.85
N VAL A 88 10.15 33.14 17.32
CA VAL A 88 8.92 32.73 18.02
C VAL A 88 9.21 31.73 19.14
N ILE A 89 10.18 30.82 18.96
CA ILE A 89 10.53 29.85 20.02
C ILE A 89 11.34 30.54 21.14
N PRO A 90 10.82 30.59 22.38
CA PRO A 90 11.53 31.21 23.50
C PRO A 90 12.79 30.43 23.86
N THR A 91 13.79 31.14 24.37
CA THR A 91 15.04 30.53 24.88
C THR A 91 14.80 29.81 26.23
N ALA A 92 13.84 30.32 27.02
CA ALA A 92 13.43 29.74 28.29
C ALA A 92 12.82 28.34 28.11
N ARG A 93 13.08 27.46 29.08
CA ARG A 93 12.64 26.05 29.06
C ARG A 93 11.87 25.78 30.35
N PRO A 94 10.56 26.06 30.38
CA PRO A 94 9.77 25.76 31.57
C PRO A 94 9.82 24.24 31.83
N PRO A 95 9.91 23.83 33.11
CA PRO A 95 9.79 22.42 33.46
C PRO A 95 8.40 21.92 33.05
N LEU A 96 8.36 20.78 32.38
CA LEU A 96 7.11 20.10 32.03
C LEU A 96 6.88 19.02 33.08
N GLY A 97 6.10 19.33 34.12
CA GLY A 97 5.93 18.48 35.30
C GLY A 97 4.61 17.71 35.32
N THR A 98 3.60 18.19 34.60
CA THR A 98 2.26 17.61 34.56
C THR A 98 1.82 17.23 33.14
N ALA A 99 0.77 16.42 33.04
CA ALA A 99 0.14 16.07 31.75
C ALA A 99 -0.35 17.33 31.00
N THR A 100 -0.94 18.29 31.73
CA THR A 100 -1.40 19.57 31.18
C THR A 100 -0.27 20.42 30.63
N ASP A 101 0.89 20.45 31.30
CA ASP A 101 2.07 21.16 30.80
C ASP A 101 2.56 20.56 29.48
N ILE A 102 2.57 19.23 29.38
CA ILE A 102 2.98 18.51 28.17
C ILE A 102 2.02 18.81 27.01
N ASP A 103 0.71 18.73 27.24
CA ASP A 103 -0.29 19.04 26.22
C ASP A 103 -0.20 20.49 25.75
N THR A 104 -0.10 21.43 26.69
CA THR A 104 0.08 22.86 26.39
C THR A 104 1.34 23.07 25.57
N ALA A 105 2.47 22.46 25.96
CA ALA A 105 3.72 22.58 25.22
C ALA A 105 3.64 22.03 23.79
N VAL A 106 2.86 20.96 23.56
CA VAL A 106 2.61 20.41 22.22
C VAL A 106 1.77 21.34 21.36
N VAL A 107 0.70 21.93 21.93
CA VAL A 107 -0.15 22.90 21.24
C VAL A 107 0.65 24.14 20.88
N THR A 108 1.32 24.76 21.87
CA THR A 108 2.18 25.93 21.65
C THR A 108 3.24 25.65 20.60
N PHE A 109 3.93 24.49 20.66
CA PHE A 109 4.95 24.19 19.64
C PHE A 109 4.36 24.04 18.23
N THR A 110 3.14 23.51 18.12
CA THR A 110 2.43 23.41 16.83
C THR A 110 2.07 24.79 16.29
N GLU A 111 1.63 25.71 17.14
CA GLU A 111 1.33 27.10 16.79
C GLU A 111 2.59 27.84 16.35
N GLU A 112 3.69 27.75 17.10
CA GLU A 112 4.98 28.37 16.77
C GLU A 112 5.49 27.95 15.37
N ILE A 113 5.38 26.66 15.06
CA ILE A 113 5.74 26.14 13.72
C ILE A 113 4.79 26.71 12.67
N THR A 114 3.50 26.75 12.95
CA THR A 114 2.48 27.22 12.01
C THR A 114 2.66 28.71 11.69
N THR A 115 2.95 29.54 12.69
CA THR A 115 3.29 30.96 12.52
C THR A 115 4.53 31.13 11.64
N ALA A 116 5.59 30.35 11.90
CA ALA A 116 6.79 30.39 11.06
C ALA A 116 6.51 29.93 9.61
N VAL A 117 5.63 28.95 9.40
CA VAL A 117 5.20 28.51 8.06
C VAL A 117 4.41 29.62 7.36
N GLN A 118 3.47 30.26 8.05
CA GLN A 118 2.66 31.36 7.51
C GLN A 118 3.53 32.53 7.04
N ALA A 119 4.57 32.88 7.81
CA ALA A 119 5.49 33.97 7.47
C ALA A 119 6.41 33.65 6.27
N SER A 120 6.61 32.37 5.94
CA SER A 120 7.65 31.94 4.98
C SER A 120 7.12 31.19 3.76
N THR A 121 5.86 30.78 3.76
CA THR A 121 5.31 29.87 2.74
C THR A 121 4.11 30.49 2.04
N PRO A 122 4.18 30.70 0.72
CA PRO A 122 3.05 31.22 -0.03
C PRO A 122 1.93 30.18 -0.15
N THR A 123 0.69 30.66 -0.20
CA THR A 123 -0.47 29.81 -0.51
C THR A 123 -0.69 29.74 -2.02
N SER A 124 -1.08 28.56 -2.50
CA SER A 124 -1.39 28.32 -3.91
C SER A 124 -2.69 27.54 -4.05
N THR A 125 -3.51 27.90 -5.04
CA THR A 125 -4.66 27.10 -5.46
C THR A 125 -4.21 26.11 -6.52
N PRO A 126 -4.40 24.79 -6.32
CA PRO A 126 -3.96 23.79 -7.29
C PRO A 126 -4.76 23.91 -8.60
N ARG A 127 -4.18 24.59 -9.58
CA ARG A 127 -4.67 24.65 -10.95
C ARG A 127 -4.32 23.34 -11.67
N PRO A 128 -5.23 22.76 -12.46
CA PRO A 128 -4.84 21.67 -13.34
C PRO A 128 -3.69 22.17 -14.22
N GLN A 129 -2.60 21.39 -14.30
CA GLN A 129 -1.49 21.73 -15.16
C GLN A 129 -2.00 21.68 -16.61
N LYS A 130 -2.31 22.85 -17.18
CA LYS A 130 -2.65 22.95 -18.59
C LYS A 130 -1.37 22.62 -19.35
N LEU A 131 -1.44 21.59 -20.18
CA LEU A 131 -0.33 21.24 -21.06
C LEU A 131 -0.37 22.26 -22.20
N GLU A 132 0.38 23.34 -22.06
CA GLU A 132 0.43 24.38 -23.09
C GLU A 132 1.46 23.98 -24.15
N LEU A 133 1.00 23.96 -25.40
CA LEU A 133 1.88 23.77 -26.55
C LEU A 133 2.73 25.05 -26.71
N PRO A 134 3.98 24.94 -27.20
CA PRO A 134 4.78 26.10 -27.57
C PRO A 134 4.02 27.00 -28.56
N GLU A 135 4.24 28.31 -28.48
CA GLU A 135 3.55 29.29 -29.34
C GLU A 135 3.75 28.98 -30.84
N GLU A 136 4.96 28.57 -31.23
CA GLU A 136 5.26 28.12 -32.60
C GLU A 136 4.31 27.02 -33.12
N ILE A 137 3.93 26.07 -32.26
CA ILE A 137 3.01 24.99 -32.64
C ILE A 137 1.58 25.53 -32.69
N LEU A 138 1.22 26.47 -31.80
CA LEU A 138 -0.09 27.11 -31.80
C LEU A 138 -0.29 27.94 -33.07
N ASP A 139 0.72 28.67 -33.52
CA ASP A 139 0.71 29.42 -34.78
C ASP A 139 0.49 28.50 -35.99
N LEU A 140 1.23 27.39 -36.07
CA LEU A 140 1.01 26.39 -37.11
C LEU A 140 -0.41 25.78 -37.07
N ILE A 141 -0.99 25.61 -35.89
CA ILE A 141 -2.38 25.17 -35.74
C ILE A 141 -3.35 26.25 -36.25
N ARG A 142 -3.11 27.52 -35.93
CA ARG A 142 -3.92 28.66 -36.42
C ARG A 142 -3.89 28.72 -37.94
N ASP A 143 -2.72 28.60 -38.55
CA ASP A 143 -2.54 28.59 -40.00
C ASP A 143 -3.22 27.39 -40.66
N LYS A 144 -3.02 26.18 -40.11
CA LYS A 144 -3.72 24.96 -40.55
C LYS A 144 -5.24 25.15 -40.51
N ASN A 145 -5.77 25.76 -39.45
CA ASN A 145 -7.21 26.00 -39.29
C ASN A 145 -7.72 27.09 -40.25
N LYS A 146 -6.91 28.10 -40.57
CA LYS A 146 -7.24 29.12 -41.59
C LYS A 146 -7.38 28.49 -42.96
N VAL A 147 -6.41 27.67 -43.38
CA VAL A 147 -6.45 26.97 -44.66
C VAL A 147 -7.57 25.93 -44.71
N ARG A 148 -7.88 25.26 -43.58
CA ARG A 148 -9.04 24.35 -43.49
C ARG A 148 -10.36 25.07 -43.74
N ARG A 149 -10.54 26.26 -43.16
CA ARG A 149 -11.75 27.09 -43.38
C ARG A 149 -11.89 27.47 -44.84
N LEU A 150 -10.82 27.93 -45.48
CA LEU A 150 -10.81 28.23 -46.92
C LEU A 150 -11.19 27.01 -47.76
N TRP A 151 -10.61 25.84 -47.46
CA TRP A 151 -10.96 24.60 -48.15
C TRP A 151 -12.42 24.19 -47.94
N GLN A 152 -12.98 24.37 -46.74
CA GLN A 152 -14.38 24.02 -46.45
C GLN A 152 -15.37 24.89 -47.24
N VAL A 153 -15.04 26.16 -47.44
CA VAL A 153 -15.85 27.12 -48.21
C VAL A 153 -15.68 26.90 -49.72
N HIS A 154 -14.45 26.88 -50.22
CA HIS A 154 -14.19 26.93 -51.66
C HIS A 154 -13.96 25.57 -52.32
N ARG A 155 -13.68 24.53 -51.54
CA ARG A 155 -13.41 23.14 -51.99
C ARG A 155 -12.30 22.99 -53.05
N ARG A 156 -11.40 23.97 -53.15
CA ARG A 156 -10.26 23.99 -54.08
C ARG A 156 -9.21 22.93 -53.74
N VAL A 157 -8.52 22.41 -54.76
CA VAL A 157 -7.50 21.36 -54.61
C VAL A 157 -6.24 21.93 -53.96
N GLU A 158 -5.90 23.18 -54.25
CA GLU A 158 -4.75 23.92 -53.72
C GLU A 158 -4.86 24.07 -52.20
N ASP A 159 -6.03 24.49 -51.72
CA ASP A 159 -6.32 24.63 -50.28
C ASP A 159 -6.25 23.28 -49.58
N LYS A 160 -6.71 22.19 -50.23
CA LYS A 160 -6.60 20.83 -49.69
C LYS A 160 -5.14 20.37 -49.59
N ARG A 161 -4.31 20.68 -50.59
CA ARG A 161 -2.86 20.37 -50.57
C ARG A 161 -2.15 21.15 -49.48
N ALA A 162 -2.40 22.45 -49.37
CA ALA A 162 -1.85 23.31 -48.34
C ALA A 162 -2.27 22.86 -46.93
N TYR A 163 -3.54 22.51 -46.75
CA TYR A 163 -4.06 21.93 -45.52
C TYR A 163 -3.33 20.63 -45.18
N ASN A 164 -3.21 19.69 -46.10
CA ASN A 164 -2.54 18.40 -45.87
C ASN A 164 -1.07 18.59 -45.48
N ARG A 165 -0.36 19.53 -46.12
CA ARG A 165 1.03 19.87 -45.78
C ARG A 165 1.14 20.40 -44.34
N LEU A 166 0.39 21.44 -44.00
CA LEU A 166 0.38 22.02 -42.65
C LEU A 166 -0.10 21.01 -41.60
N HIS A 167 -1.05 20.15 -41.96
CA HIS A 167 -1.53 19.09 -41.09
C HIS A 167 -0.44 18.05 -40.78
N LYS A 168 0.38 17.68 -41.77
CA LYS A 168 1.52 16.77 -41.58
C LYS A 168 2.59 17.45 -40.71
N GLU A 169 2.87 18.72 -40.96
CA GLU A 169 3.84 19.50 -40.19
C GLU A 169 3.43 19.67 -38.72
N VAL A 170 2.19 20.09 -38.45
CA VAL A 170 1.63 20.18 -37.10
C VAL A 170 1.73 18.84 -36.36
N ARG A 171 1.37 17.73 -37.01
CA ARG A 171 1.54 16.39 -36.42
C ARG A 171 3.00 16.13 -36.05
N SER A 172 3.94 16.42 -36.96
CA SER A 172 5.37 16.19 -36.75
C SER A 172 5.94 17.06 -35.62
N ARG A 173 5.55 18.33 -35.53
CA ARG A 173 6.03 19.23 -34.48
C ARG A 173 5.47 18.86 -33.11
N ILE A 174 4.17 18.54 -33.03
CA ILE A 174 3.56 18.01 -31.80
C ILE A 174 4.24 16.71 -31.38
N SER A 175 4.56 15.85 -32.35
CA SER A 175 5.27 14.59 -32.12
C SER A 175 6.65 14.80 -31.49
N GLN A 176 7.48 15.63 -32.11
CA GLN A 176 8.81 15.93 -31.64
C GLN A 176 8.78 16.57 -30.26
N TRP A 177 7.86 17.52 -30.03
CA TRP A 177 7.67 18.15 -28.74
C TRP A 177 7.28 17.15 -27.63
N ARG A 178 6.34 16.24 -27.91
CA ARG A 178 5.95 15.18 -26.96
C ARG A 178 7.11 14.25 -26.65
N SER A 179 7.90 13.89 -27.65
CA SER A 179 9.07 13.00 -27.52
C SER A 179 10.16 13.65 -26.66
N ASN A 180 10.54 14.89 -26.97
CA ASN A 180 11.53 15.65 -26.21
C ASN A 180 11.14 15.79 -24.72
N ARG A 181 9.85 16.01 -24.43
CA ARG A 181 9.33 16.08 -23.07
C ARG A 181 9.44 14.74 -22.33
N TRP A 182 9.18 13.62 -23.02
CA TRP A 182 9.39 12.29 -22.45
C TRP A 182 10.86 12.01 -22.20
N ASP A 183 11.74 12.41 -23.12
CA ASP A 183 13.19 12.27 -22.98
C ASP A 183 13.72 13.09 -21.80
N GLU A 184 13.23 14.32 -21.60
CA GLU A 184 13.55 15.13 -20.42
C GLU A 184 13.03 14.48 -19.13
N LEU A 185 11.78 14.00 -19.13
CA LEU A 185 11.21 13.31 -17.96
C LEU A 185 12.01 12.07 -17.59
N LEU A 186 12.43 11.27 -18.59
CA LEU A 186 13.10 10.00 -18.37
C LEU A 186 14.60 10.15 -18.08
N ARG A 187 15.27 11.17 -18.64
CA ARG A 187 16.63 11.55 -18.22
C ARG A 187 16.70 11.88 -16.72
N ASN A 188 15.63 12.47 -16.20
CA ASN A 188 15.50 12.80 -14.78
C ASN A 188 14.98 11.63 -13.92
N VAL A 189 14.77 10.45 -14.50
CA VAL A 189 14.27 9.27 -13.79
C VAL A 189 15.38 8.24 -13.57
N SER A 190 15.60 7.89 -12.32
CA SER A 190 16.64 6.96 -11.89
C SER A 190 16.03 5.74 -11.15
N PRO A 191 16.56 4.52 -11.36
CA PRO A 191 16.26 3.37 -10.51
C PRO A 191 16.79 3.48 -9.08
N GLN A 192 17.84 4.28 -8.86
CA GLN A 192 18.50 4.47 -7.57
C GLN A 192 17.70 5.41 -6.65
N ASP A 193 16.79 6.20 -7.20
CA ASP A 193 15.92 7.09 -6.44
C ASP A 193 14.43 6.69 -6.53
N ASN A 194 13.56 7.45 -5.85
CA ASN A 194 12.12 7.16 -5.87
C ASN A 194 11.41 7.67 -7.14
N SER A 195 12.10 8.28 -8.11
CA SER A 195 11.49 8.89 -9.28
C SER A 195 10.87 7.85 -10.22
N LEU A 196 11.56 6.73 -10.47
CA LEU A 196 11.08 5.64 -11.32
C LEU A 196 9.80 5.02 -10.76
N TRP A 197 9.78 4.82 -9.44
CA TRP A 197 8.61 4.32 -8.75
C TRP A 197 7.44 5.32 -8.79
N LYS A 198 7.70 6.64 -8.65
CA LYS A 198 6.67 7.68 -8.79
C LYS A 198 6.09 7.71 -10.20
N LEU A 199 6.93 7.59 -11.23
CA LEU A 199 6.49 7.51 -12.63
C LEU A 199 5.63 6.26 -12.85
N THR A 200 6.14 5.10 -12.45
CA THR A 200 5.43 3.81 -12.53
C THR A 200 4.08 3.87 -11.84
N ARG A 201 4.00 4.48 -10.65
CA ARG A 201 2.74 4.66 -9.93
C ARG A 201 1.79 5.58 -10.66
N ARG A 202 2.27 6.69 -11.23
CA ARG A 202 1.44 7.62 -12.02
C ARG A 202 0.84 6.93 -13.24
N LEU A 203 1.64 6.14 -13.96
CA LEU A 203 1.20 5.39 -15.14
C LEU A 203 0.23 4.25 -14.81
N ASN A 204 0.37 3.66 -13.62
CA ASN A 204 -0.52 2.58 -13.18
C ASN A 204 -1.72 3.07 -12.34
N ARG A 205 -1.88 4.38 -12.11
CA ARG A 205 -3.00 4.91 -11.32
C ARG A 205 -4.31 4.71 -12.09
N GLN A 206 -5.28 4.10 -11.42
CA GLN A 206 -6.65 3.99 -11.91
C GLN A 206 -7.39 5.30 -11.64
N GLY A 207 -7.26 6.28 -12.53
CA GLY A 207 -8.00 7.54 -12.47
C GLY A 207 -7.85 8.35 -11.17
N SER A 208 -8.53 9.50 -11.11
CA SER A 208 -8.83 10.16 -9.84
C SER A 208 -10.06 9.49 -9.27
N TRP A 209 -9.91 8.77 -8.16
CA TRP A 209 -11.02 8.10 -7.51
C TRP A 209 -11.75 9.10 -6.60
N THR A 210 -13.00 9.41 -6.93
CA THR A 210 -13.95 10.09 -6.04
C THR A 210 -14.76 9.03 -5.30
N THR A 211 -15.04 9.28 -4.01
CA THR A 211 -15.89 8.39 -3.23
C THR A 211 -17.30 8.42 -3.82
N PRO A 212 -17.80 7.29 -4.38
CA PRO A 212 -19.15 7.24 -4.90
C PRO A 212 -20.16 7.37 -3.75
N THR A 213 -21.44 7.46 -4.08
CA THR A 213 -22.51 7.35 -3.08
C THR A 213 -22.33 6.06 -2.27
N LEU A 214 -22.30 6.20 -0.96
CA LEU A 214 -22.19 5.07 -0.04
C LEU A 214 -23.58 4.62 0.38
N ARG A 215 -23.79 3.31 0.43
CA ARG A 215 -25.05 2.67 0.78
C ARG A 215 -24.81 1.65 1.89
N THR A 216 -25.66 1.70 2.89
CA THR A 216 -25.90 0.62 3.86
C THR A 216 -27.32 0.10 3.65
N GLU A 217 -27.73 -0.93 4.38
CA GLU A 217 -29.11 -1.46 4.31
C GLU A 217 -30.16 -0.39 4.66
N THR A 218 -29.80 0.59 5.50
CA THR A 218 -30.73 1.61 6.03
C THR A 218 -30.42 3.04 5.60
N THR A 219 -29.21 3.33 5.10
CA THR A 219 -28.74 4.72 4.90
C THR A 219 -28.07 4.89 3.55
N THR A 220 -28.32 6.02 2.88
CA THR A 220 -27.64 6.40 1.64
C THR A 220 -26.95 7.76 1.84
N ALA A 221 -25.63 7.77 1.73
CA ALA A 221 -24.79 8.96 1.90
C ALA A 221 -24.31 9.49 0.54
N THR A 222 -24.79 10.67 0.16
CA THR A 222 -24.54 11.29 -1.15
C THR A 222 -23.56 12.45 -1.06
N THR A 223 -23.65 13.26 -0.01
CA THR A 223 -22.77 14.42 0.19
C THR A 223 -21.42 13.99 0.77
N ASP A 224 -20.37 14.80 0.57
CA ASP A 224 -19.04 14.51 1.13
C ASP A 224 -19.07 14.44 2.66
N LEU A 225 -19.95 15.22 3.32
CA LEU A 225 -20.10 15.20 4.78
C LEU A 225 -20.79 13.92 5.25
N GLU A 226 -21.94 13.55 4.67
CA GLU A 226 -22.64 12.29 4.99
C GLU A 226 -21.73 11.08 4.78
N LYS A 227 -20.96 11.06 3.68
CA LYS A 227 -20.00 9.98 3.42
C LYS A 227 -18.92 9.91 4.48
N ALA A 228 -18.43 11.06 4.95
CA ALA A 228 -17.44 11.11 6.02
C ALA A 228 -18.02 10.57 7.34
N GLU A 229 -19.21 11.01 7.74
CA GLU A 229 -19.90 10.53 8.95
C GLU A 229 -20.14 9.02 8.90
N LEU A 230 -20.71 8.51 7.80
CA LEU A 230 -21.00 7.09 7.65
C LEU A 230 -19.74 6.22 7.72
N LEU A 231 -18.63 6.69 7.13
CA LEU A 231 -17.34 6.00 7.23
C LEU A 231 -16.78 6.04 8.65
N ALA A 232 -16.84 7.19 9.32
CA ALA A 232 -16.38 7.34 10.70
C ALA A 232 -17.14 6.40 11.65
N GLN A 233 -18.47 6.40 11.57
CA GLN A 233 -19.35 5.53 12.33
C GLN A 233 -19.05 4.05 12.06
N HIS A 234 -18.89 3.67 10.78
CA HIS A 234 -18.55 2.30 10.43
C HIS A 234 -17.21 1.85 11.05
N PHE A 235 -16.18 2.69 10.98
CA PHE A 235 -14.88 2.37 11.56
C PHE A 235 -14.89 2.33 13.08
N ALA A 236 -15.57 3.27 13.74
CA ALA A 236 -15.72 3.29 15.19
C ALA A 236 -16.50 2.07 15.70
N ALA A 237 -17.61 1.72 15.03
CA ALA A 237 -18.43 0.55 15.40
C ALA A 237 -17.63 -0.77 15.34
N ILE A 238 -16.74 -0.94 14.35
CA ILE A 238 -15.86 -2.12 14.27
C ILE A 238 -14.96 -2.23 15.51
N ASN A 239 -14.31 -1.12 15.89
CA ASN A 239 -13.42 -1.09 17.04
C ASN A 239 -14.20 -1.34 18.32
N ASN A 240 -15.29 -0.60 18.54
CA ASN A 240 -16.03 -0.63 19.81
C ASN A 240 -16.76 -1.97 20.01
N ASN A 241 -17.35 -2.55 18.95
CA ASN A 241 -18.00 -3.86 19.04
C ASN A 241 -17.02 -5.03 19.25
N SER A 242 -15.70 -4.80 19.12
CA SER A 242 -14.70 -5.83 19.40
C SER A 242 -14.43 -5.99 20.90
N VAL A 243 -14.73 -4.97 21.72
CA VAL A 243 -14.45 -4.96 23.17
C VAL A 243 -15.36 -5.93 23.92
N ASN A 244 -16.65 -5.97 23.57
CA ASN A 244 -17.67 -6.81 24.23
C ASN A 244 -17.63 -8.29 23.84
N ARG A 245 -16.50 -8.78 23.30
CA ARG A 245 -16.35 -10.15 22.83
C ARG A 245 -15.42 -10.93 23.74
N GLY A 246 -15.71 -12.20 23.99
CA GLY A 246 -14.80 -13.13 24.67
C GLY A 246 -15.43 -13.81 25.87
N ASN A 247 -14.58 -14.33 26.76
CA ASN A 247 -14.99 -14.94 28.01
C ASN A 247 -14.89 -13.89 29.13
N ASP A 248 -16.01 -13.56 29.73
CA ASP A 248 -16.12 -12.47 30.71
C ASP A 248 -15.19 -12.66 31.91
N SER A 249 -15.06 -13.88 32.44
CA SER A 249 -14.18 -14.16 33.57
C SER A 249 -12.68 -13.98 33.25
N PHE A 250 -12.25 -14.33 32.03
CA PHE A 250 -10.86 -14.09 31.61
C PHE A 250 -10.61 -12.60 31.37
N ASN A 251 -11.57 -11.92 30.73
CA ASN A 251 -11.48 -10.50 30.46
C ASN A 251 -11.38 -9.68 31.76
N GLU A 252 -12.23 -9.96 32.74
CA GLU A 252 -12.23 -9.29 34.04
C GLU A 252 -10.89 -9.44 34.77
N LYS A 253 -10.30 -10.65 34.74
CA LYS A 253 -8.98 -10.89 35.36
C LYS A 253 -7.89 -10.05 34.72
N VAL A 254 -7.85 -10.01 33.38
CA VAL A 254 -6.87 -9.21 32.63
C VAL A 254 -7.08 -7.72 32.89
N GLU A 255 -8.33 -7.24 32.87
CA GLU A 255 -8.65 -5.84 33.15
C GLU A 255 -8.26 -5.45 34.59
N ALA A 256 -8.53 -6.30 35.57
CA ALA A 256 -8.14 -6.08 36.96
C ALA A 256 -6.60 -6.02 37.11
N GLU A 257 -5.88 -6.93 36.46
CA GLU A 257 -4.41 -6.92 36.43
C GLU A 257 -3.87 -5.63 35.83
N VAL A 258 -4.41 -5.20 34.68
CA VAL A 258 -4.01 -3.96 34.01
C VAL A 258 -4.33 -2.74 34.89
N ARG A 259 -5.52 -2.66 35.49
CA ARG A 259 -5.88 -1.57 36.42
C ARG A 259 -4.87 -1.49 37.57
N ARG A 260 -4.46 -2.62 38.15
CA ARG A 260 -3.44 -2.66 39.21
C ARG A 260 -2.07 -2.16 38.72
N LEU A 261 -1.64 -2.58 37.53
CA LEU A 261 -0.37 -2.17 36.93
C LEU A 261 -0.30 -0.66 36.66
N ILE A 262 -1.41 -0.07 36.17
CA ILE A 262 -1.47 1.35 35.84
C ILE A 262 -1.56 2.22 37.12
N THR A 263 -2.43 1.85 38.07
CA THR A 263 -2.64 2.59 39.32
C THR A 263 -1.49 2.48 40.32
N GLY A 264 -0.57 1.51 40.15
CA GLY A 264 0.65 1.41 40.96
C GLY A 264 0.45 0.83 42.37
N ARG A 265 -0.70 0.23 42.68
CA ARG A 265 -0.91 -0.50 43.94
C ARG A 265 -0.28 -1.90 43.85
N THR A 266 1.01 -2.00 44.13
CA THR A 266 1.62 -3.28 44.52
C THR A 266 1.42 -3.46 46.03
N ASN A 267 0.68 -4.49 46.44
CA ASN A 267 0.60 -4.91 47.83
C ASN A 267 2.02 -5.21 48.33
N SER A 268 2.58 -4.28 49.09
CA SER A 268 3.88 -4.39 49.73
C SER A 268 3.65 -4.82 51.17
N GLN A 269 3.24 -6.08 51.37
CA GLN A 269 3.32 -6.82 52.62
C GLN A 269 3.42 -8.29 52.21
N THR A 270 4.63 -8.80 52.02
CA THR A 270 5.30 -9.57 53.07
C THR A 270 6.81 -9.40 52.97
N GLN A 271 7.41 -9.22 54.13
CA GLN A 271 8.85 -9.25 54.36
C GLN A 271 9.37 -10.66 54.03
N ASP A 272 10.38 -10.74 53.18
CA ASP A 272 11.64 -11.38 53.55
C ASP A 272 12.75 -10.88 52.62
N ALA A 273 13.73 -10.25 53.24
CA ALA A 273 14.90 -9.67 52.60
C ALA A 273 15.95 -10.77 52.43
N SER A 274 15.98 -11.42 51.27
CA SER A 274 17.17 -12.11 50.73
C SER A 274 16.86 -12.77 49.39
N GLU A 275 16.85 -11.97 48.31
CA GLU A 275 17.26 -12.39 46.97
C GLU A 275 17.22 -11.17 46.04
N VAL A 276 18.40 -10.65 45.69
CA VAL A 276 18.54 -9.58 44.71
C VAL A 276 18.27 -10.16 43.32
N GLY A 277 17.00 -10.20 42.93
CA GLY A 277 16.55 -10.42 41.55
C GLY A 277 16.60 -9.12 40.73
N PRO A 278 16.83 -9.17 39.39
CA PRO A 278 17.12 -7.99 38.58
C PRO A 278 15.83 -7.25 38.19
N ASN A 279 15.19 -6.58 39.16
CA ASN A 279 14.04 -5.70 38.90
C ASN A 279 14.30 -4.26 39.36
N THR A 280 15.54 -3.79 39.23
CA THR A 280 15.84 -2.35 39.28
C THR A 280 15.14 -1.63 38.14
N ILE A 281 14.20 -0.75 38.50
CA ILE A 281 13.48 0.18 37.65
C ILE A 281 14.49 1.08 36.92
N SER A 282 14.97 0.65 35.75
CA SER A 282 15.70 1.56 34.87
C SER A 282 14.66 2.41 34.14
N SER A 283 14.53 3.68 34.55
CA SER A 283 13.77 4.68 33.78
C SER A 283 14.18 4.63 32.30
N PRO A 284 13.25 4.87 31.36
CA PRO A 284 13.56 4.84 29.95
C PRO A 284 14.63 5.89 29.62
N LYS A 285 15.66 5.48 28.88
CA LYS A 285 16.77 6.35 28.49
C LYS A 285 16.25 7.62 27.78
N HIS A 286 16.64 8.79 28.27
CA HIS A 286 16.29 10.08 27.68
C HIS A 286 16.72 10.16 26.20
N ALA A 287 15.92 10.88 25.42
CA ALA A 287 16.23 11.24 24.04
C ALA A 287 17.23 12.41 24.00
N THR A 288 18.04 12.43 22.94
CA THR A 288 18.97 13.53 22.67
C THR A 288 18.54 14.31 21.42
N PRO A 289 18.90 15.61 21.28
CA PRO A 289 18.58 16.37 20.07
C PRO A 289 19.16 15.73 18.81
N ARG A 290 20.35 15.14 18.90
CA ARG A 290 20.99 14.40 17.79
C ARG A 290 20.20 13.15 17.38
N GLU A 291 19.59 12.45 18.32
CA GLU A 291 18.74 11.29 18.03
C GLU A 291 17.49 11.71 17.25
N ILE A 292 16.81 12.77 17.72
CA ILE A 292 15.64 13.35 17.06
C ILE A 292 15.99 13.85 15.66
N GLU A 293 17.10 14.57 15.51
CA GLU A 293 17.57 15.06 14.21
C GLU A 293 17.82 13.90 13.23
N LYS A 294 18.45 12.80 13.69
CA LYS A 294 18.66 11.60 12.87
C LYS A 294 17.34 10.97 12.40
N ILE A 295 16.31 10.95 13.24
CA ILE A 295 14.97 10.45 12.88
C ILE A 295 14.34 11.37 11.82
N ILE A 296 14.37 12.68 12.05
CA ILE A 296 13.82 13.69 11.14
C ILE A 296 14.46 13.60 9.75
N LYS A 297 15.79 13.49 9.67
CA LYS A 297 16.52 13.36 8.39
C LYS A 297 16.06 12.14 7.58
N LYS A 298 15.74 11.03 8.25
CA LYS A 298 15.26 9.78 7.63
C LYS A 298 13.78 9.83 7.21
N LEU A 299 13.00 10.83 7.62
CA LEU A 299 11.60 10.94 7.20
C LEU A 299 11.50 11.11 5.68
N LYS A 300 10.53 10.43 5.07
CA LYS A 300 10.28 10.56 3.63
C LYS A 300 9.57 11.88 3.35
N ASN A 301 10.09 12.64 2.38
CA ASN A 301 9.44 13.86 1.88
C ASN A 301 8.13 13.50 1.14
N ASN A 302 7.24 14.49 0.98
CA ASN A 302 5.98 14.36 0.23
C ASN A 302 5.02 13.28 0.79
N LYS A 303 5.02 13.12 2.12
CA LYS A 303 3.97 12.38 2.84
C LYS A 303 2.87 13.35 3.26
N SER A 304 1.63 12.87 3.23
CA SER A 304 0.49 13.67 3.70
C SER A 304 0.64 13.98 5.20
N PRO A 305 0.47 15.26 5.61
CA PRO A 305 0.51 15.65 7.01
C PRO A 305 -0.73 15.14 7.77
N GLY A 306 -0.71 15.27 9.10
CA GLY A 306 -1.86 15.01 9.97
C GLY A 306 -2.88 16.15 9.96
N SER A 307 -3.68 16.23 11.01
CA SER A 307 -4.62 17.34 11.26
C SER A 307 -3.92 18.69 11.41
N ASP A 308 -2.68 18.70 11.90
CA ASP A 308 -1.82 19.88 12.06
C ASP A 308 -1.39 20.52 10.74
N GLY A 309 -1.50 19.83 9.60
CA GLY A 309 -1.08 20.35 8.30
C GLY A 309 0.44 20.51 8.13
N ILE A 310 1.25 20.07 9.10
CA ILE A 310 2.72 20.22 9.08
C ILE A 310 3.37 19.03 8.35
N PRO A 311 3.98 19.22 7.17
CA PRO A 311 4.63 18.13 6.44
C PRO A 311 6.02 17.82 6.98
N ASN A 312 6.51 16.60 6.70
CA ASN A 312 7.87 16.18 7.05
C ASN A 312 8.98 17.10 6.51
N THR A 313 8.73 17.85 5.43
CA THR A 313 9.70 18.81 4.89
C THR A 313 9.97 19.95 5.87
N VAL A 314 8.94 20.46 6.55
CA VAL A 314 9.10 21.51 7.57
C VAL A 314 9.99 21.04 8.72
N LEU A 315 9.77 19.81 9.20
CA LEU A 315 10.57 19.21 10.27
C LEU A 315 12.06 19.15 9.92
N LYS A 316 12.41 18.87 8.65
CA LYS A 316 13.80 18.80 8.20
C LYS A 316 14.54 20.13 8.23
N HIS A 317 13.81 21.25 8.29
CA HIS A 317 14.37 22.59 8.39
C HIS A 317 14.30 23.16 9.81
N PHE A 318 14.01 22.33 10.82
CA PHE A 318 14.04 22.75 12.22
C PHE A 318 15.39 23.33 12.64
N THR A 319 15.33 24.39 13.43
CA THR A 319 16.50 25.02 14.05
C THR A 319 16.93 24.26 15.30
N ARG A 320 18.11 24.59 15.85
CA ARG A 320 18.59 23.99 17.09
C ARG A 320 17.63 24.23 18.25
N LYS A 321 17.02 25.43 18.35
CA LYS A 321 15.99 25.74 19.36
C LYS A 321 14.79 24.79 19.24
N ALA A 322 14.26 24.60 18.04
CA ALA A 322 13.13 23.70 17.78
C ALA A 322 13.45 22.24 18.13
N LEU A 323 14.64 21.75 17.75
CA LEU A 323 15.09 20.40 18.10
C LEU A 323 15.18 20.19 19.61
N VAL A 324 15.72 21.17 20.34
CA VAL A 324 15.84 21.10 21.79
C VAL A 324 14.45 21.15 22.45
N LYS A 325 13.54 22.01 22.00
CA LYS A 325 12.17 22.07 22.52
C LYS A 325 11.44 20.74 22.33
N LEU A 326 11.51 20.15 21.13
CA LEU A 326 10.95 18.82 20.87
C LEU A 326 11.61 17.73 21.73
N THR A 327 12.91 17.85 22.01
CA THR A 327 13.62 16.93 22.91
C THR A 327 13.09 17.01 24.33
N ASN A 328 12.85 18.22 24.84
CA ASN A 328 12.31 18.43 26.19
C ASN A 328 10.89 17.84 26.30
N ILE A 329 10.02 18.09 25.31
CA ILE A 329 8.69 17.49 25.25
C ILE A 329 8.79 15.95 25.24
N THR A 330 9.67 15.40 24.41
CA THR A 330 9.88 13.94 24.32
C THR A 330 10.35 13.35 25.67
N ASN A 331 11.28 14.02 26.34
CA ASN A 331 11.79 13.56 27.63
C ASN A 331 10.75 13.68 28.75
N ALA A 332 9.91 14.71 28.73
CA ALA A 332 8.78 14.84 29.65
C ALA A 332 7.76 13.71 29.44
N ILE A 333 7.42 13.39 28.18
CA ILE A 333 6.57 12.24 27.82
C ILE A 333 7.13 10.93 28.37
N LEU A 334 8.44 10.67 28.18
CA LEU A 334 9.10 9.46 28.68
C LEU A 334 9.16 9.41 30.21
N LYS A 335 9.43 10.54 30.86
CA LYS A 335 9.55 10.66 32.32
C LYS A 335 8.19 10.47 33.01
N HIS A 336 7.15 11.11 32.49
CA HIS A 336 5.81 11.09 33.08
C HIS A 336 4.92 9.97 32.55
N ALA A 337 5.41 9.16 31.60
CA ALA A 337 4.68 8.07 30.96
C ALA A 337 3.30 8.50 30.41
N TYR A 338 3.24 9.73 29.89
CA TYR A 338 2.02 10.38 29.41
C TYR A 338 2.14 10.71 27.92
N TYR A 339 1.18 10.28 27.12
CA TYR A 339 1.13 10.58 25.69
C TYR A 339 0.16 11.75 25.40
N PRO A 340 0.57 12.79 24.66
CA PRO A 340 -0.23 14.00 24.48
C PRO A 340 -1.57 13.78 23.78
N THR A 341 -2.63 14.40 24.30
CA THR A 341 -4.02 14.26 23.77
C THR A 341 -4.15 14.72 22.33
N HIS A 342 -3.57 15.87 21.97
CA HIS A 342 -3.62 16.40 20.61
C HIS A 342 -2.99 15.44 19.57
N TRP A 343 -2.06 14.57 19.98
CA TRP A 343 -1.46 13.56 19.12
C TRP A 343 -2.24 12.24 19.04
N LYS A 344 -3.29 12.06 19.86
CA LYS A 344 -4.18 10.89 19.84
C LYS A 344 -5.30 11.01 18.80
N THR A 345 -5.61 12.22 18.34
CA THR A 345 -6.63 12.45 17.30
C THR A 345 -6.07 12.19 15.89
N ALA A 346 -6.72 11.30 15.12
CA ALA A 346 -6.30 10.93 13.77
C ALA A 346 -7.31 11.38 12.70
N THR A 347 -6.81 11.94 11.60
CA THR A 347 -7.64 12.14 10.40
C THR A 347 -7.61 10.88 9.54
N VAL A 348 -8.75 10.21 9.37
CA VAL A 348 -8.86 8.95 8.64
C VAL A 348 -9.21 9.19 7.17
N ILE A 349 -8.43 8.61 6.26
CA ILE A 349 -8.73 8.54 4.83
C ILE A 349 -9.14 7.10 4.49
N ALA A 350 -10.33 6.95 3.90
CA ALA A 350 -10.81 5.66 3.40
C ALA A 350 -10.19 5.31 2.04
N LEU A 351 -9.47 4.19 1.96
CA LEU A 351 -8.93 3.67 0.69
C LEU A 351 -9.72 2.43 0.23
N PRO A 352 -10.18 2.35 -1.03
CA PRO A 352 -10.95 1.22 -1.51
C PRO A 352 -10.10 -0.06 -1.57
N LYS A 353 -10.69 -1.19 -1.16
CA LYS A 353 -10.11 -2.52 -1.31
C LYS A 353 -10.23 -2.94 -2.79
N PRO A 354 -9.15 -3.45 -3.42
CA PRO A 354 -9.20 -3.89 -4.81
C PRO A 354 -10.29 -4.96 -5.05
N GLY A 355 -11.09 -4.79 -6.10
CA GLY A 355 -12.08 -5.78 -6.54
C GLY A 355 -13.34 -5.87 -5.68
N LYS A 356 -13.55 -4.95 -4.73
CA LYS A 356 -14.75 -4.88 -3.89
C LYS A 356 -15.72 -3.77 -4.35
N PRO A 357 -17.03 -3.90 -4.10
CA PRO A 357 -18.00 -2.86 -4.44
C PRO A 357 -17.69 -1.56 -3.70
N THR A 358 -17.43 -0.48 -4.44
CA THR A 358 -17.07 0.83 -3.87
C THR A 358 -18.25 1.55 -3.23
N THR A 359 -19.47 1.06 -3.39
CA THR A 359 -20.67 1.65 -2.78
C THR A 359 -20.83 1.27 -1.31
N GLU A 360 -20.06 0.31 -0.78
CA GLU A 360 -20.20 -0.16 0.60
C GLU A 360 -19.08 0.35 1.52
N PRO A 361 -19.39 0.82 2.75
CA PRO A 361 -18.37 1.21 3.74
C PRO A 361 -17.38 0.08 4.09
N SER A 362 -17.86 -1.18 4.09
CA SER A 362 -17.05 -2.37 4.41
C SER A 362 -15.87 -2.60 3.44
N SER A 363 -15.98 -2.05 2.24
CA SER A 363 -15.00 -2.14 1.15
C SER A 363 -13.82 -1.19 1.33
N TYR A 364 -13.80 -0.36 2.37
CA TYR A 364 -12.73 0.61 2.62
C TYR A 364 -11.76 0.14 3.72
N ARG A 365 -10.51 0.63 3.63
CA ARG A 365 -9.50 0.56 4.69
C ARG A 365 -9.36 1.94 5.33
N PRO A 366 -9.43 2.05 6.67
CA PRO A 366 -9.19 3.31 7.36
C PRO A 366 -7.68 3.58 7.46
N ILE A 367 -7.15 4.61 6.78
CA ILE A 367 -5.76 5.03 6.94
C ILE A 367 -5.69 6.26 7.83
N SER A 368 -5.09 6.12 9.01
CA SER A 368 -4.90 7.18 10.00
C SER A 368 -3.73 8.10 9.61
N LEU A 369 -4.03 9.36 9.33
CA LEU A 369 -3.05 10.43 9.20
C LEU A 369 -2.78 11.05 10.58
N LEU A 370 -1.69 10.63 11.20
CA LEU A 370 -1.17 11.19 12.45
C LEU A 370 -0.22 12.37 12.19
N SER A 371 -0.08 13.24 13.20
CA SER A 371 0.87 14.36 13.21
C SER A 371 2.28 13.91 12.84
N SER A 372 3.00 14.76 12.11
CA SER A 372 4.40 14.51 11.75
C SER A 372 5.31 14.56 12.98
N LEU A 373 5.00 15.43 13.96
CA LEU A 373 5.71 15.52 15.24
C LEU A 373 5.50 14.27 16.08
N ALA A 374 4.26 13.83 16.22
CA ALA A 374 3.89 12.58 16.89
C ALA A 374 4.72 11.40 16.37
N LYS A 375 4.84 11.25 15.04
CA LYS A 375 5.62 10.15 14.42
C LYS A 375 7.11 10.15 14.78
N VAL A 376 7.69 11.32 15.10
CA VAL A 376 9.09 11.41 15.55
C VAL A 376 9.19 10.88 16.98
N VAL A 377 8.26 11.27 17.86
CA VAL A 377 8.18 10.79 19.24
C VAL A 377 7.85 9.30 19.29
N ASP A 378 6.87 8.83 18.51
CA ASP A 378 6.54 7.41 18.32
C ASP A 378 7.77 6.59 17.96
N ARG A 379 8.66 7.13 17.11
CA ARG A 379 9.89 6.43 16.72
C ARG A 379 10.87 6.31 17.89
N ILE A 380 10.99 7.33 18.73
CA ILE A 380 11.82 7.28 19.94
C ILE A 380 11.28 6.21 20.90
N ILE A 381 9.97 6.25 21.18
CA ILE A 381 9.31 5.27 22.06
C ILE A 381 9.47 3.86 21.49
N LEU A 382 9.25 3.69 20.18
CA LEU A 382 9.44 2.41 19.50
C LEU A 382 10.87 1.90 19.64
N ASN A 383 11.90 2.76 19.51
CA ASN A 383 13.28 2.32 19.68
C ASN A 383 13.49 1.77 21.10
N ARG A 384 13.00 2.46 22.14
CA ARG A 384 13.12 1.99 23.53
C ARG A 384 12.39 0.66 23.76
N LEU A 385 11.19 0.50 23.19
CA LEU A 385 10.43 -0.75 23.24
C LEU A 385 11.14 -1.88 22.48
N THR A 386 11.69 -1.58 21.30
CA THR A 386 12.41 -2.56 20.48
C THR A 386 13.69 -3.02 21.16
N ASP A 387 14.43 -2.12 21.80
CA ASP A 387 15.64 -2.46 22.55
C ASP A 387 15.37 -3.49 23.66
N VAL A 388 14.24 -3.36 24.37
CA VAL A 388 13.80 -4.34 25.38
C VAL A 388 13.36 -5.65 24.71
N GLY A 389 12.52 -5.56 23.67
CA GLY A 389 11.95 -6.74 23.00
C GLY A 389 13.00 -7.61 22.27
N ASP A 390 14.03 -6.99 21.71
CA ASP A 390 15.12 -7.69 21.02
C ASP A 390 16.05 -8.39 22.04
N LYS A 391 16.37 -7.74 23.17
CA LYS A 391 17.15 -8.36 24.27
C LYS A 391 16.46 -9.61 24.81
N MET A 392 15.14 -9.54 24.99
CA MET A 392 14.33 -10.65 25.52
C MET A 392 13.90 -11.66 24.45
N ARG A 393 14.28 -11.46 23.17
CA ARG A 393 13.91 -12.32 22.02
C ARG A 393 12.41 -12.68 21.98
N ILE A 394 11.54 -11.70 22.25
CA ILE A 394 10.10 -11.93 22.44
C ILE A 394 9.43 -12.40 21.15
N ILE A 395 9.75 -11.73 20.04
CA ILE A 395 9.15 -11.98 18.73
C ILE A 395 9.79 -13.24 18.12
N PRO A 396 9.02 -14.31 17.92
CA PRO A 396 9.56 -15.56 17.40
C PRO A 396 10.13 -15.45 15.97
N ASP A 397 11.11 -16.29 15.64
CA ASP A 397 11.77 -16.33 14.34
C ASP A 397 10.87 -16.79 13.18
N ASN A 398 9.65 -17.28 13.48
CA ASN A 398 8.61 -17.56 12.48
C ASN A 398 7.66 -16.40 12.21
N GLN A 399 7.84 -15.24 12.83
CA GLN A 399 7.20 -13.98 12.41
C GLN A 399 8.09 -13.26 11.40
N PHE A 400 7.58 -13.01 10.20
CA PHE A 400 8.29 -12.27 9.15
C PHE A 400 7.65 -10.93 8.83
N GLY A 401 6.38 -10.75 9.20
CA GLY A 401 5.66 -9.50 9.00
C GLY A 401 6.21 -8.40 9.91
N PHE A 402 6.32 -7.19 9.36
CA PHE A 402 6.75 -5.99 10.08
C PHE A 402 8.09 -6.08 10.83
N ARG A 403 8.95 -7.04 10.49
CA ARG A 403 10.30 -7.15 11.04
C ARG A 403 11.33 -6.55 10.10
N ARG A 404 12.37 -5.94 10.69
CA ARG A 404 13.53 -5.45 9.93
C ARG A 404 14.22 -6.62 9.22
N ASN A 405 14.70 -6.37 8.01
CA ASN A 405 15.37 -7.34 7.13
C ASN A 405 14.49 -8.51 6.66
N HIS A 406 13.24 -8.66 7.11
CA HIS A 406 12.34 -9.75 6.69
C HIS A 406 11.45 -9.32 5.53
N ALA A 407 11.29 -10.20 4.54
CA ALA A 407 10.47 -9.99 3.36
C ALA A 407 9.55 -11.19 3.13
N THR A 408 8.49 -11.00 2.34
CA THR A 408 7.53 -12.06 1.99
C THR A 408 8.23 -13.26 1.35
N ILE A 409 9.28 -13.00 0.58
CA ILE A 409 10.03 -14.03 -0.14
C ILE A 409 10.77 -14.99 0.80
N HIS A 410 11.28 -14.53 1.94
CA HIS A 410 11.97 -15.40 2.89
C HIS A 410 11.00 -16.42 3.50
N GLN A 411 9.82 -15.95 3.91
CA GLN A 411 8.79 -16.80 4.49
C GLN A 411 8.22 -17.79 3.46
N LEU A 412 7.99 -17.33 2.22
CA LEU A 412 7.60 -18.19 1.10
C LEU A 412 8.65 -19.28 0.83
N SER A 413 9.93 -18.90 0.77
CA SER A 413 11.03 -19.85 0.50
C SER A 413 11.11 -20.93 1.58
N ARG A 414 10.92 -20.55 2.86
CA ARG A 414 10.88 -21.50 3.98
C ARG A 414 9.72 -22.50 3.85
N VAL A 415 8.50 -22.00 3.66
CA VAL A 415 7.29 -22.84 3.56
C VAL A 415 7.39 -23.77 2.35
N VAL A 416 7.78 -23.25 1.19
CA VAL A 416 7.87 -24.05 -0.04
C VAL A 416 9.01 -25.07 0.03
N SER A 417 10.17 -24.72 0.57
CA SER A 417 11.28 -25.67 0.77
C SER A 417 10.86 -26.83 1.69
N HIS A 418 10.10 -26.54 2.75
CA HIS A 418 9.58 -27.57 3.63
C HIS A 418 8.61 -28.52 2.89
N ILE A 419 7.67 -27.97 2.11
CA ILE A 419 6.70 -28.75 1.35
C ILE A 419 7.41 -29.60 0.28
N SER A 420 8.31 -28.99 -0.51
CA SER A 420 9.02 -29.69 -1.60
C SER A 420 9.86 -30.84 -1.08
N GLY A 421 10.57 -30.64 0.03
CA GLY A 421 11.39 -31.70 0.61
C GLY A 421 10.58 -32.85 1.19
N ASN A 422 9.46 -32.57 1.85
CA ASN A 422 8.55 -33.60 2.33
C ASN A 422 7.90 -34.39 1.18
N MET A 423 7.50 -33.70 0.11
CA MET A 423 6.92 -34.33 -1.07
C MET A 423 7.92 -35.29 -1.76
N ALA A 424 9.21 -34.93 -1.78
CA ALA A 424 10.28 -35.80 -2.26
C ALA A 424 10.43 -37.07 -1.40
N LYS A 425 10.29 -36.95 -0.06
CA LYS A 425 10.28 -38.08 0.91
C LYS A 425 8.99 -38.92 0.93
N ARG A 426 8.07 -38.74 -0.03
CA ARG A 426 6.73 -39.37 -0.05
C ARG A 426 5.78 -38.94 1.07
N ASN A 427 6.13 -37.90 1.84
CA ASN A 427 5.22 -37.32 2.81
C ASN A 427 4.20 -36.41 2.12
N ILE A 428 3.01 -36.35 2.72
CA ILE A 428 1.91 -35.48 2.36
C ILE A 428 1.90 -34.32 3.34
N THR A 429 1.78 -33.09 2.83
CA THR A 429 1.73 -31.88 3.67
C THR A 429 0.33 -31.28 3.60
N ALA A 430 -0.34 -31.15 4.74
CA ALA A 430 -1.57 -30.37 4.86
C ALA A 430 -1.21 -28.95 5.31
N MET A 431 -1.90 -27.94 4.78
CA MET A 431 -1.74 -26.54 5.18
C MET A 431 -3.09 -25.83 5.26
N VAL A 432 -3.26 -24.99 6.27
CA VAL A 432 -4.40 -24.09 6.44
C VAL A 432 -3.88 -22.66 6.52
N LEU A 433 -4.49 -21.77 5.74
CA LEU A 433 -4.29 -20.33 5.75
C LEU A 433 -5.47 -19.68 6.46
N LEU A 434 -5.21 -18.98 7.56
CA LEU A 434 -6.23 -18.26 8.33
C LEU A 434 -6.22 -16.78 7.95
N ASP A 435 -7.38 -16.25 7.57
CA ASP A 435 -7.59 -14.81 7.31
C ASP A 435 -8.17 -14.15 8.57
N SER A 436 -7.40 -13.27 9.21
CA SER A 436 -7.86 -12.55 10.40
C SER A 436 -8.76 -11.37 10.02
N GLU A 437 -9.91 -11.23 10.67
CA GLU A 437 -10.85 -10.15 10.38
C GLU A 437 -10.40 -8.82 10.98
N LYS A 438 -9.94 -7.90 10.10
CA LYS A 438 -9.60 -6.52 10.46
C LYS A 438 -8.67 -6.47 11.68
N ALA A 439 -7.65 -7.33 11.70
CA ALA A 439 -6.85 -7.63 12.89
C ALA A 439 -6.26 -6.41 13.61
N PHE A 440 -5.90 -5.36 12.87
CA PHE A 440 -5.42 -4.11 13.46
C PHE A 440 -6.53 -3.33 14.16
N ASP A 441 -7.76 -3.34 13.63
CA ASP A 441 -8.89 -2.56 14.14
C ASP A 441 -9.58 -3.27 15.33
N THR A 442 -9.16 -4.49 15.69
CA THR A 442 -9.78 -5.33 16.73
C THR A 442 -8.84 -5.70 17.87
N VAL A 443 -7.62 -5.17 17.88
CA VAL A 443 -6.65 -5.43 18.97
C VAL A 443 -7.23 -4.97 20.30
N TRP A 444 -7.27 -5.88 21.27
CA TRP A 444 -7.70 -5.60 22.63
C TRP A 444 -6.58 -4.90 23.40
N ILE A 445 -6.84 -3.67 23.85
CA ILE A 445 -5.83 -2.81 24.46
C ILE A 445 -5.33 -3.40 25.78
N GLU A 446 -6.22 -3.79 26.68
CA GLU A 446 -5.87 -4.37 27.98
C GLU A 446 -5.10 -5.68 27.80
N GLY A 447 -5.53 -6.53 26.86
CA GLY A 447 -4.79 -7.74 26.49
C GLY A 447 -3.36 -7.42 26.02
N LEU A 448 -3.16 -6.40 25.19
CA LEU A 448 -1.83 -5.98 24.76
C LEU A 448 -0.97 -5.48 25.93
N ILE A 449 -1.54 -4.70 26.85
CA ILE A 449 -0.83 -4.22 28.04
C ILE A 449 -0.44 -5.38 28.96
N GLN A 450 -1.34 -6.33 29.17
CA GLN A 450 -1.07 -7.54 29.93
C GLN A 450 0.08 -8.35 29.30
N ARG A 451 0.16 -8.42 27.96
CA ARG A 451 1.27 -9.07 27.27
C ARG A 451 2.60 -8.35 27.50
N LEU A 452 2.61 -7.02 27.46
CA LEU A 452 3.82 -6.26 27.78
C LEU A 452 4.27 -6.49 29.23
N ALA A 453 3.32 -6.59 30.18
CA ALA A 453 3.63 -6.93 31.56
C ALA A 453 4.16 -8.36 31.72
N THR A 454 3.55 -9.34 31.04
CA THR A 454 3.99 -10.75 31.04
C THR A 454 5.41 -10.89 30.50
N TYR A 455 5.80 -10.05 29.54
CA TYR A 455 7.17 -10.02 29.00
C TYR A 455 8.13 -9.10 29.78
N SER A 456 7.74 -8.67 30.98
CA SER A 456 8.57 -7.89 31.90
C SER A 456 9.08 -6.58 31.30
N PHE A 457 8.27 -5.89 30.50
CA PHE A 457 8.62 -4.53 30.07
C PHE A 457 8.66 -3.57 31.26
N PRO A 458 9.55 -2.56 31.25
CA PRO A 458 9.58 -1.53 32.28
C PRO A 458 8.23 -0.83 32.45
N SER A 459 7.75 -0.71 33.70
CA SER A 459 6.45 -0.11 34.03
C SER A 459 6.21 1.26 33.38
N PRO A 460 7.18 2.22 33.34
CA PRO A 460 6.97 3.49 32.65
C PRO A 460 6.66 3.34 31.15
N LEU A 461 7.27 2.38 30.47
CA LEU A 461 6.99 2.12 29.05
C LEU A 461 5.61 1.48 28.85
N ILE A 462 5.20 0.58 29.74
CA ILE A 462 3.86 -0.02 29.73
C ILE A 462 2.80 1.07 29.90
N LYS A 463 2.94 1.93 30.92
CA LYS A 463 2.03 3.06 31.18
C LYS A 463 1.98 4.03 30.00
N LEU A 464 3.12 4.32 29.38
CA LEU A 464 3.19 5.17 28.20
C LEU A 464 2.47 4.56 26.98
N VAL A 465 2.63 3.25 26.74
CA VAL A 465 1.90 2.55 25.66
C VAL A 465 0.40 2.52 25.96
N PHE A 466 -0.01 2.33 27.20
CA PHE A 466 -1.41 2.41 27.60
C PHE A 466 -1.97 3.82 27.33
N SER A 467 -1.29 4.86 27.82
CA SER A 467 -1.65 6.27 27.55
C SER A 467 -1.72 6.57 26.05
N TYR A 468 -0.84 6.00 25.23
CA TYR A 468 -0.88 6.15 23.77
C TYR A 468 -2.13 5.53 23.11
N LEU A 469 -2.65 4.42 23.65
CA LEU A 469 -3.74 3.66 23.04
C LEU A 469 -5.13 4.04 23.56
N THR A 470 -5.25 4.64 24.75
CA THR A 470 -6.51 5.11 25.34
C THR A 470 -6.89 6.51 24.87
N ASP A 471 -8.20 6.81 24.90
CA ASP A 471 -8.78 8.13 24.59
C ASP A 471 -8.42 8.62 23.19
N ARG A 472 -8.44 7.70 22.22
CA ARG A 472 -8.12 8.00 20.82
C ARG A 472 -9.37 8.40 20.06
N GLU A 473 -9.23 9.46 19.27
CA GLU A 473 -10.29 9.98 18.40
C GLU A 473 -9.97 9.80 16.92
N ILE A 474 -11.01 9.56 16.13
CA ILE A 474 -10.93 9.60 14.67
C ILE A 474 -11.89 10.63 14.08
N LYS A 475 -11.43 11.28 12.99
CA LYS A 475 -12.25 12.12 12.10
C LYS A 475 -12.07 11.62 10.68
N ALA A 476 -13.12 11.12 10.03
CA ALA A 476 -13.02 10.68 8.64
C ALA A 476 -13.05 11.89 7.70
N ARG A 477 -12.27 11.84 6.61
CA ARG A 477 -12.22 12.91 5.61
C ARG A 477 -12.62 12.41 4.22
N VAL A 478 -13.63 13.04 3.64
CA VAL A 478 -14.05 12.86 2.24
C VAL A 478 -14.03 14.23 1.56
N GLY A 479 -13.34 14.33 0.42
CA GLY A 479 -13.11 15.62 -0.23
C GLY A 479 -12.45 16.64 0.72
N ASN A 480 -13.12 17.77 0.93
CA ASN A 480 -12.72 18.84 1.86
C ASN A 480 -13.56 18.87 3.16
N LYS A 481 -14.38 17.85 3.41
CA LYS A 481 -15.24 17.75 4.60
C LYS A 481 -14.68 16.72 5.59
N LEU A 482 -14.85 17.01 6.87
CA LEU A 482 -14.47 16.15 7.99
C LEU A 482 -15.74 15.76 8.76
N SER A 483 -15.77 14.54 9.28
CA SER A 483 -16.79 14.11 10.23
C SER A 483 -16.59 14.72 11.61
N ALA A 484 -17.59 14.57 12.47
CA ALA A 484 -17.45 14.70 13.91
C ALA A 484 -16.36 13.74 14.46
N PRO A 485 -15.68 14.12 15.58
CA PRO A 485 -14.79 13.21 16.29
C PRO A 485 -15.56 12.02 16.87
N LEU A 486 -15.02 10.82 16.71
CA LEU A 486 -15.52 9.60 17.35
C LEU A 486 -14.41 8.93 18.15
N GLN A 487 -14.73 8.50 19.36
CA GLN A 487 -13.83 7.79 20.26
C GLN A 487 -13.69 6.31 19.89
N LEU A 488 -12.48 5.77 20.05
CA LEU A 488 -12.13 4.38 19.79
C LEU A 488 -11.78 3.66 21.09
N ALA A 489 -12.47 2.56 21.37
CA ALA A 489 -12.22 1.71 22.54
C ALA A 489 -11.21 0.57 22.26
N ALA A 490 -10.88 0.29 21.00
CA ALA A 490 -9.98 -0.80 20.63
C ALA A 490 -9.12 -0.46 19.39
N GLY A 491 -8.25 -1.40 19.02
CA GLY A 491 -7.49 -1.38 17.77
C GLY A 491 -6.20 -0.55 17.82
N LEU A 492 -5.38 -0.70 16.79
CA LEU A 492 -4.13 0.01 16.60
C LEU A 492 -4.26 0.93 15.38
N PRO A 493 -3.78 2.19 15.44
CA PRO A 493 -3.96 3.14 14.35
C PRO A 493 -3.20 2.69 13.07
N GLN A 494 -3.92 2.50 11.96
CA GLN A 494 -3.34 2.08 10.68
C GLN A 494 -2.59 3.24 10.02
N GLY A 495 -1.27 3.26 10.15
CA GLY A 495 -0.41 4.35 9.67
C GLY A 495 0.53 4.91 10.74
N SER A 496 0.36 4.49 12.00
CA SER A 496 1.35 4.68 13.05
C SER A 496 2.61 3.85 12.80
N VAL A 497 3.71 4.37 13.31
CA VAL A 497 5.03 3.72 13.27
C VAL A 497 5.11 2.59 14.30
N MET A 498 4.41 2.71 15.43
CA MET A 498 4.43 1.74 16.54
C MET A 498 3.47 0.56 16.33
N SER A 499 2.30 0.80 15.73
CA SER A 499 1.26 -0.23 15.55
C SER A 499 1.76 -1.58 15.02
N PRO A 500 2.61 -1.64 13.97
CA PRO A 500 3.05 -2.92 13.44
C PRO A 500 3.89 -3.74 14.42
N TRP A 501 4.72 -3.08 15.24
CA TRP A 501 5.53 -3.75 16.25
C TRP A 501 4.68 -4.20 17.44
N LEU A 502 3.77 -3.36 17.91
CA LEU A 502 2.81 -3.71 18.97
C LEU A 502 1.94 -4.91 18.57
N PHE A 503 1.51 -4.98 17.30
CA PHE A 503 0.77 -6.13 16.78
C PHE A 503 1.60 -7.43 16.81
N ASN A 504 2.90 -7.34 16.49
CA ASN A 504 3.80 -8.50 16.59
C ASN A 504 3.99 -8.97 18.04
N ILE A 505 4.05 -8.04 19.01
CA ILE A 505 4.08 -8.40 20.44
C ILE A 505 2.76 -9.07 20.85
N TYR A 506 1.63 -8.51 20.43
CA TYR A 506 0.30 -9.06 20.72
C TYR A 506 0.16 -10.51 20.25
N THR A 507 0.55 -10.78 19.00
CA THR A 507 0.42 -12.08 18.34
C THR A 507 1.59 -13.04 18.60
N SER A 508 2.65 -12.60 19.28
CA SER A 508 3.88 -13.37 19.48
C SER A 508 3.64 -14.74 20.13
N HIS A 509 2.73 -14.82 21.10
CA HIS A 509 2.41 -16.05 21.83
C HIS A 509 1.75 -17.11 20.93
N LEU A 510 0.92 -16.69 19.96
CA LEU A 510 0.25 -17.58 19.02
C LEU A 510 1.27 -18.34 18.17
N LEU A 511 2.36 -17.67 17.78
CA LEU A 511 3.42 -18.26 16.99
C LEU A 511 4.30 -19.25 17.78
N LYS A 512 4.23 -19.22 19.11
CA LYS A 512 4.91 -20.15 20.01
C LYS A 512 4.14 -21.48 20.18
N LEU A 513 2.87 -21.55 19.74
CA LEU A 513 2.05 -22.78 19.76
C LEU A 513 2.53 -23.88 18.78
N GLN A 514 3.57 -23.61 17.99
CA GLN A 514 4.17 -24.61 17.10
C GLN A 514 4.78 -25.76 17.92
N ASN A 515 4.80 -26.96 17.36
CA ASN A 515 5.41 -28.14 17.98
C ASN A 515 6.24 -28.93 16.95
N SER A 516 6.75 -30.11 17.35
CA SER A 516 7.58 -30.97 16.50
C SER A 516 6.88 -31.45 15.22
N HIS A 517 5.54 -31.46 15.19
CA HIS A 517 4.75 -31.97 14.07
C HIS A 517 3.99 -30.88 13.31
N VAL A 518 3.73 -29.73 13.92
CA VAL A 518 2.97 -28.62 13.32
C VAL A 518 3.80 -27.35 13.35
N HIS A 519 4.02 -26.81 12.16
CA HIS A 519 4.76 -25.57 11.96
C HIS A 519 3.81 -24.40 11.72
N ILE A 520 4.17 -23.26 12.29
CA ILE A 520 3.45 -22.00 12.11
C ILE A 520 4.31 -21.01 11.34
N ALA A 521 3.67 -20.32 10.41
CA ALA A 521 4.23 -19.39 9.46
C ALA A 521 3.45 -18.07 9.53
N GLY A 522 3.99 -17.10 10.27
CA GLY A 522 3.37 -15.80 10.47
C GLY A 522 3.94 -14.73 9.56
N PHE A 523 3.06 -13.96 8.92
CA PHE A 523 3.40 -12.70 8.29
C PHE A 523 2.35 -11.67 8.69
N ALA A 524 2.59 -10.97 9.80
CA ALA A 524 1.61 -10.06 10.38
C ALA A 524 0.30 -10.81 10.71
N ASP A 525 -0.81 -10.41 10.10
CA ASP A 525 -2.16 -10.98 10.23
C ASP A 525 -2.37 -12.26 9.40
N ASP A 526 -1.53 -12.51 8.39
CA ASP A 526 -1.53 -13.74 7.61
C ASP A 526 -0.87 -14.87 8.41
N LEU A 527 -1.67 -15.88 8.81
CA LEU A 527 -1.20 -17.06 9.54
C LEU A 527 -1.36 -18.33 8.70
N ALA A 528 -0.27 -19.09 8.57
CA ALA A 528 -0.28 -20.40 7.92
C ALA A 528 0.16 -21.50 8.90
N LEU A 529 -0.66 -22.54 9.04
CA LEU A 529 -0.36 -23.74 9.84
C LEU A 529 -0.20 -24.93 8.90
N TYR A 530 0.88 -25.70 9.06
CA TYR A 530 1.13 -26.85 8.20
C TYR A 530 1.81 -28.01 8.94
N SER A 531 1.49 -29.23 8.52
CA SER A 531 2.05 -30.47 9.05
C SER A 531 2.31 -31.46 7.93
N SER A 532 3.36 -32.26 8.05
CA SER A 532 3.69 -33.33 7.10
C SER A 532 3.64 -34.70 7.77
N SER A 533 3.15 -35.70 7.02
CA SER A 533 3.10 -37.09 7.46
C SER A 533 3.05 -38.02 6.25
N VAL A 534 3.42 -39.29 6.43
CA VAL A 534 3.26 -40.34 5.40
C VAL A 534 1.77 -40.53 5.06
N SER A 535 0.90 -40.43 6.07
CA SER A 535 -0.55 -40.55 5.91
C SER A 535 -1.21 -39.18 5.79
N ALA A 536 -2.03 -39.00 4.74
CA ALA A 536 -2.83 -37.79 4.54
C ALA A 536 -3.74 -37.52 5.75
N LYS A 537 -4.42 -38.56 6.26
CA LYS A 537 -5.32 -38.47 7.42
C LYS A 537 -4.58 -37.94 8.65
N ASN A 538 -3.34 -38.38 8.88
CA ASN A 538 -2.54 -37.92 10.02
C ASN A 538 -2.10 -36.45 9.86
N ALA A 539 -1.63 -36.06 8.67
CA ALA A 539 -1.27 -34.66 8.40
C ALA A 539 -2.47 -33.73 8.59
N ILE A 540 -3.64 -34.13 8.06
CA ILE A 540 -4.88 -33.37 8.16
C ILE A 540 -5.37 -33.30 9.61
N ASN A 541 -5.38 -34.40 10.35
CA ASN A 541 -5.79 -34.43 11.75
C ASN A 541 -4.89 -33.52 12.62
N ARG A 542 -3.57 -33.56 12.41
CA ARG A 542 -2.61 -32.70 13.12
C ARG A 542 -2.87 -31.22 12.86
N VAL A 543 -3.04 -30.82 11.60
CA VAL A 543 -3.34 -29.43 11.25
C VAL A 543 -4.73 -29.01 11.73
N ARG A 544 -5.73 -29.90 11.67
CA ARG A 544 -7.08 -29.64 12.18
C ARG A 544 -7.05 -29.33 13.68
N ASN A 545 -6.41 -30.19 14.48
CA ASN A 545 -6.32 -30.01 15.93
C ASN A 545 -5.56 -28.71 16.27
N ALA A 546 -4.45 -28.46 15.59
CA ALA A 546 -3.70 -27.21 15.77
C ALA A 546 -4.50 -25.97 15.34
N THR A 547 -5.32 -26.07 14.28
CA THR A 547 -6.20 -24.99 13.82
C THR A 547 -7.30 -24.72 14.85
N HIS A 548 -7.92 -25.75 15.42
CA HIS A 548 -8.91 -25.59 16.49
C HIS A 548 -8.32 -24.94 17.73
N HIS A 549 -7.14 -25.39 18.15
CA HIS A 549 -6.44 -24.77 19.28
C HIS A 549 -6.07 -23.30 18.98
N MET A 550 -5.52 -23.02 17.80
CA MET A 550 -5.19 -21.66 17.35
C MET A 550 -6.43 -20.74 17.35
N ILE A 551 -7.57 -21.22 16.86
CA ILE A 551 -8.82 -20.45 16.82
C ILE A 551 -9.34 -20.19 18.24
N LYS A 552 -9.22 -21.16 19.15
CA LYS A 552 -9.56 -20.97 20.57
C LYS A 552 -8.72 -19.84 21.17
N GLU A 553 -7.41 -19.88 20.98
CA GLU A 553 -6.50 -18.84 21.46
C GLU A 553 -6.80 -17.48 20.80
N LEU A 554 -6.97 -17.42 19.47
CA LEU A 554 -7.34 -16.19 18.77
C LEU A 554 -8.62 -15.55 19.34
N ASN A 555 -9.65 -16.37 19.62
CA ASN A 555 -10.90 -15.89 20.22
C ASN A 555 -10.71 -15.39 21.67
N LEU A 556 -9.88 -16.05 22.48
CA LEU A 556 -9.52 -15.59 23.83
C LEU A 556 -8.87 -14.19 23.78
N TRP A 557 -8.07 -13.94 22.74
CA TRP A 557 -7.43 -12.65 22.48
C TRP A 557 -8.26 -11.75 21.54
N LYS A 558 -9.58 -11.96 21.46
CA LYS A 558 -10.53 -11.13 20.69
C LYS A 558 -10.20 -10.94 19.20
N ILE A 559 -9.36 -11.79 18.60
CA ILE A 559 -9.07 -11.83 17.17
C ILE A 559 -10.00 -12.84 16.49
N ASN A 560 -10.86 -12.35 15.60
CA ASN A 560 -11.75 -13.21 14.82
C ASN A 560 -11.07 -13.72 13.53
N VAL A 561 -11.41 -14.95 13.15
CA VAL A 561 -10.99 -15.55 11.88
C VAL A 561 -12.16 -15.57 10.91
N ASN A 562 -11.93 -15.13 9.68
CA ASN A 562 -12.90 -15.21 8.60
C ASN A 562 -12.86 -16.63 7.99
N ALA A 563 -13.82 -17.48 8.38
CA ALA A 563 -13.87 -18.84 7.86
C ALA A 563 -14.09 -18.89 6.33
N ALA A 564 -14.84 -17.96 5.76
CA ALA A 564 -15.17 -17.93 4.32
C ALA A 564 -13.98 -17.55 3.43
N LYS A 565 -12.99 -16.83 3.98
CA LYS A 565 -11.76 -16.46 3.27
C LYS A 565 -10.56 -17.31 3.64
N SER A 566 -10.66 -18.07 4.73
CA SER A 566 -9.62 -19.03 5.10
C SER A 566 -9.61 -20.16 4.06
N GLU A 567 -8.42 -20.63 3.70
CA GLU A 567 -8.24 -21.65 2.66
C GLU A 567 -7.44 -22.82 3.21
N ALA A 568 -7.75 -24.05 2.77
CA ALA A 568 -6.96 -25.23 3.08
C ALA A 568 -6.41 -25.85 1.79
N ILE A 569 -5.24 -26.48 1.87
CA ILE A 569 -4.62 -27.17 0.74
C ILE A 569 -3.87 -28.40 1.21
N LEU A 570 -3.92 -29.45 0.38
CA LEU A 570 -3.19 -30.70 0.60
C LEU A 570 -2.15 -30.87 -0.52
N PHE A 571 -0.88 -30.84 -0.14
CA PHE A 571 0.23 -31.06 -1.06
C PHE A 571 0.55 -32.55 -1.15
N THR A 572 0.27 -33.13 -2.33
CA THR A 572 0.49 -34.55 -2.58
C THR A 572 0.81 -34.80 -4.06
N PRO A 573 1.74 -35.72 -4.37
CA PRO A 573 1.96 -36.17 -5.74
C PRO A 573 0.84 -37.12 -6.22
N SER A 574 0.04 -37.68 -5.30
CA SER A 574 -1.05 -38.61 -5.63
C SER A 574 -2.23 -37.89 -6.30
N ARG A 575 -2.92 -38.60 -7.20
CA ARG A 575 -4.19 -38.15 -7.79
C ARG A 575 -5.41 -38.48 -6.93
N LYS A 576 -5.24 -39.26 -5.84
CA LYS A 576 -6.35 -39.63 -4.95
C LYS A 576 -6.91 -38.39 -4.29
N GLN A 577 -8.19 -38.14 -4.53
CA GLN A 577 -8.96 -37.12 -3.83
C GLN A 577 -9.20 -37.62 -2.40
N VAL A 578 -8.61 -36.94 -1.43
CA VAL A 578 -8.85 -37.22 -0.01
C VAL A 578 -9.91 -36.23 0.43
N ASP A 579 -11.15 -36.70 0.55
CA ASP A 579 -12.24 -35.86 1.04
C ASP A 579 -12.14 -35.73 2.55
N THR A 580 -11.56 -34.64 3.01
CA THR A 580 -11.48 -34.35 4.44
C THR A 580 -11.68 -32.87 4.64
N HIS A 581 -12.67 -32.50 5.44
CA HIS A 581 -12.94 -31.11 5.75
C HIS A 581 -12.29 -30.69 7.06
N ILE A 582 -11.96 -29.40 7.14
CA ILE A 582 -11.61 -28.73 8.38
C ILE A 582 -12.77 -27.79 8.70
N HIS A 583 -13.35 -27.96 9.88
CA HIS A 583 -14.45 -27.12 10.35
C HIS A 583 -13.91 -26.00 11.23
N ILE A 584 -14.34 -24.76 10.99
CA ILE A 584 -14.23 -23.64 11.93
C ILE A 584 -15.64 -23.40 12.46
N ARG A 585 -15.89 -23.79 13.71
CA ARG A 585 -17.26 -23.82 14.28
C ARG A 585 -18.19 -24.64 13.36
N THR A 586 -19.24 -24.01 12.82
CA THR A 586 -20.19 -24.59 11.87
C THR A 586 -19.76 -24.47 10.40
N ASN A 587 -18.76 -23.63 10.09
CA ASN A 587 -18.35 -23.34 8.73
C ASN A 587 -17.25 -24.28 8.24
N ARG A 588 -17.37 -24.77 7.01
CA ARG A 588 -16.43 -25.68 6.36
C ARG A 588 -15.36 -24.91 5.59
N ILE A 589 -14.09 -25.14 5.90
CA ILE A 589 -12.97 -24.71 5.05
C ILE A 589 -12.78 -25.76 3.95
N PRO A 590 -13.01 -25.43 2.67
CA PRO A 590 -12.77 -26.36 1.58
C PRO A 590 -11.27 -26.51 1.32
N PHE A 591 -10.85 -27.72 0.95
CA PHE A 591 -9.52 -27.94 0.39
C PHE A 591 -9.52 -27.51 -1.07
N SER A 592 -8.70 -26.52 -1.42
CA SER A 592 -8.53 -26.06 -2.79
C SER A 592 -7.29 -26.66 -3.43
N SER A 593 -7.28 -26.70 -4.76
CA SER A 593 -6.13 -27.18 -5.54
C SER A 593 -5.00 -26.14 -5.65
N SER A 594 -5.31 -24.87 -5.38
CA SER A 594 -4.35 -23.77 -5.32
C SER A 594 -4.82 -22.70 -4.35
N VAL A 595 -3.89 -22.21 -3.55
CA VAL A 595 -4.12 -21.13 -2.57
C VAL A 595 -3.21 -19.96 -2.84
N LYS A 596 -3.60 -18.76 -2.40
CA LYS A 596 -2.76 -17.56 -2.51
C LYS A 596 -2.12 -17.25 -1.16
N TYR A 597 -0.80 -17.31 -1.09
CA TYR A 597 -0.03 -16.96 0.10
C TYR A 597 1.03 -15.91 -0.24
N LEU A 598 1.04 -14.79 0.49
CA LEU A 598 2.00 -13.68 0.33
C LEU A 598 2.19 -13.19 -1.12
N GLY A 599 1.12 -13.23 -1.91
CA GLY A 599 1.09 -12.79 -3.31
C GLY A 599 1.48 -13.83 -4.35
N VAL A 600 1.84 -15.05 -3.95
CA VAL A 600 2.15 -16.18 -4.85
C VAL A 600 1.03 -17.21 -4.76
N HIS A 601 0.65 -17.77 -5.91
CA HIS A 601 -0.30 -18.89 -5.94
C HIS A 601 0.48 -20.20 -5.84
N ILE A 602 0.21 -20.98 -4.80
CA ILE A 602 0.85 -22.26 -4.55
C ILE A 602 -0.18 -23.34 -4.91
N ASP A 603 0.14 -24.19 -5.87
CA ASP A 603 -0.71 -25.34 -6.24
C ASP A 603 -0.28 -26.62 -5.50
N ASN A 604 -1.21 -27.56 -5.37
CA ASN A 604 -1.04 -28.80 -4.61
C ASN A 604 0.14 -29.67 -5.09
N LYS A 605 0.63 -29.45 -6.31
CA LYS A 605 1.75 -30.17 -6.91
C LYS A 605 3.01 -29.32 -7.07
N LEU A 606 3.00 -28.04 -6.69
CA LEU A 606 4.10 -27.09 -6.92
C LEU A 606 4.53 -26.98 -8.40
N ASN A 607 3.57 -26.99 -9.32
CA ASN A 607 3.78 -26.85 -10.77
C ASN A 607 3.74 -25.38 -11.24
N TRP A 608 3.30 -24.46 -10.40
CA TRP A 608 3.23 -23.00 -10.58
C TRP A 608 2.38 -22.53 -11.77
N ASN A 609 1.50 -23.39 -12.30
CA ASN A 609 0.66 -23.08 -13.46
C ASN A 609 -0.32 -21.93 -13.18
N VAL A 610 -1.05 -22.01 -12.06
CA VAL A 610 -2.01 -20.96 -11.66
C VAL A 610 -1.30 -19.63 -11.46
N HIS A 611 -0.13 -19.66 -10.81
CA HIS A 611 0.68 -18.47 -10.57
C HIS A 611 1.16 -17.83 -11.88
N THR A 612 1.83 -18.59 -12.74
CA THR A 612 2.36 -18.08 -14.01
C THR A 612 1.26 -17.55 -14.93
N LYS A 613 0.11 -18.22 -15.03
CA LYS A 613 -1.06 -17.71 -15.77
C LYS A 613 -1.58 -16.38 -15.21
N THR A 614 -1.74 -16.29 -13.88
CA THR A 614 -2.27 -15.09 -13.22
C THR A 614 -1.31 -13.92 -13.37
N THR A 615 -0.02 -14.15 -13.13
CA THR A 615 1.05 -13.17 -13.30
C THR A 615 1.13 -12.69 -14.75
N ASN A 616 1.03 -13.61 -15.73
CA ASN A 616 1.03 -13.26 -17.14
C ASN A 616 -0.18 -12.39 -17.53
N LYS A 617 -1.39 -12.76 -17.06
CA LYS A 617 -2.61 -11.96 -17.26
C LYS A 617 -2.47 -10.56 -16.66
N LEU A 618 -1.88 -10.44 -15.47
CA LEU A 618 -1.66 -9.17 -14.81
C LEU A 618 -0.63 -8.30 -15.56
N ALA A 619 0.45 -8.90 -16.06
CA ALA A 619 1.45 -8.25 -16.89
C ALA A 619 0.85 -7.75 -18.21
N LEU A 620 0.04 -8.57 -18.89
CA LEU A 620 -0.69 -8.19 -20.10
C LEU A 620 -1.72 -7.08 -19.83
N SER A 621 -2.42 -7.11 -18.69
CA SER A 621 -3.33 -6.03 -18.30
C SER A 621 -2.58 -4.70 -18.11
N LYS A 622 -1.40 -4.73 -17.48
CA LYS A 622 -0.54 -3.55 -17.35
C LYS A 622 -0.01 -3.05 -18.69
N LEU A 623 0.40 -3.96 -19.57
CA LEU A 623 0.78 -3.63 -20.95
C LEU A 623 -0.39 -2.98 -21.70
N GLY A 624 -1.58 -3.57 -21.62
CA GLY A 624 -2.80 -3.07 -22.26
C GLY A 624 -3.18 -1.65 -21.80
N ARG A 625 -3.12 -1.38 -20.49
CA ARG A 625 -3.37 -0.04 -19.94
C ARG A 625 -2.39 1.01 -20.43
N ASN A 626 -1.17 0.60 -20.72
CA ASN A 626 -0.12 1.47 -21.23
C ASN A 626 0.10 1.27 -22.73
N TYR A 627 -0.82 0.61 -23.44
CA TYR A 627 -0.60 0.16 -24.81
C TYR A 627 -0.27 1.31 -25.74
N CYS A 628 -0.99 2.44 -25.60
CA CYS A 628 -0.72 3.65 -26.37
C CYS A 628 0.69 4.19 -26.14
N LEU A 629 1.28 4.01 -24.95
CA LEU A 629 2.67 4.40 -24.69
C LEU A 629 3.67 3.44 -25.35
N PHE A 630 3.36 2.15 -25.41
CA PHE A 630 4.26 1.18 -26.05
C PHE A 630 4.18 1.23 -27.58
N ARG A 631 2.96 1.25 -28.15
CA ARG A 631 2.74 1.14 -29.60
C ARG A 631 2.61 2.48 -30.32
N SER A 632 1.74 3.35 -29.81
CA SER A 632 1.22 4.49 -30.55
C SER A 632 1.87 5.82 -30.16
N SER A 633 2.81 5.80 -29.23
CA SER A 633 3.56 6.98 -28.84
C SER A 633 4.82 7.09 -29.68
N GLU A 634 5.20 8.32 -29.97
CA GLU A 634 6.44 8.64 -30.67
C GLU A 634 7.66 8.64 -29.71
N ILE A 635 7.47 8.12 -28.50
CA ILE A 635 8.54 7.93 -27.51
C ILE A 635 9.63 7.01 -28.11
N ASN A 636 10.89 7.36 -27.87
CA ASN A 636 12.06 6.57 -28.25
C ASN A 636 11.97 5.11 -27.72
N SER A 637 12.49 4.15 -28.49
CA SER A 637 12.53 2.73 -28.14
C SER A 637 13.23 2.47 -26.80
N THR A 638 14.35 3.15 -26.52
CA THR A 638 15.10 3.03 -25.25
C THR A 638 14.23 3.33 -24.04
N HIS A 639 13.42 4.37 -24.14
CA HIS A 639 12.50 4.82 -23.12
C HIS A 639 11.32 3.85 -22.95
N LYS A 640 10.78 3.31 -24.04
CA LYS A 640 9.77 2.24 -24.00
C LYS A 640 10.31 0.97 -23.31
N LEU A 641 11.59 0.64 -23.51
CA LEU A 641 12.24 -0.49 -22.83
C LEU A 641 12.39 -0.24 -21.32
N LEU A 642 12.74 0.98 -20.91
CA LEU A 642 12.77 1.36 -19.49
C LEU A 642 11.38 1.22 -18.84
N LEU A 643 10.31 1.65 -19.53
CA LEU A 643 8.93 1.46 -19.07
C LEU A 643 8.58 -0.02 -18.90
N TYR A 644 9.00 -0.89 -19.84
CA TYR A 644 8.85 -2.33 -19.69
C TYR A 644 9.58 -2.87 -18.45
N LYS A 645 10.86 -2.48 -18.25
CA LYS A 645 11.68 -2.89 -17.10
C LYS A 645 11.08 -2.45 -15.76
N ALA A 646 10.34 -1.34 -15.73
CA ALA A 646 9.76 -0.77 -14.51
C ALA A 646 8.31 -1.21 -14.22
N ILE A 647 7.49 -1.45 -15.25
CA ILE A 647 6.04 -1.70 -15.10
C ILE A 647 5.71 -3.19 -15.24
N VAL A 648 6.22 -3.83 -16.29
CA VAL A 648 5.80 -5.17 -16.71
C VAL A 648 6.72 -6.23 -16.13
N ARG A 649 8.05 -6.08 -16.26
CA ARG A 649 9.04 -7.04 -15.77
C ARG A 649 8.91 -7.35 -14.27
N PRO A 650 8.69 -6.37 -13.35
CA PRO A 650 8.56 -6.68 -11.92
C PRO A 650 7.29 -7.49 -11.61
N THR A 651 6.24 -7.37 -12.43
CA THR A 651 5.06 -8.22 -12.32
C THR A 651 5.37 -9.63 -12.78
N LEU A 652 6.02 -9.80 -13.94
CA LEU A 652 6.40 -11.12 -14.46
C LEU A 652 7.32 -11.91 -13.52
N THR A 653 8.18 -11.22 -12.77
CA THR A 653 9.27 -11.82 -11.98
C THR A 653 9.01 -11.84 -10.46
N TYR A 654 7.81 -11.43 -10.01
CA TYR A 654 7.49 -11.43 -8.58
C TYR A 654 7.53 -12.85 -7.98
N GLY A 655 8.29 -13.03 -6.90
CA GLY A 655 8.40 -14.31 -6.21
C GLY A 655 9.27 -15.36 -6.91
N CYS A 656 9.95 -15.01 -8.01
CA CYS A 656 10.67 -15.96 -8.85
C CYS A 656 11.72 -16.79 -8.10
N GLN A 657 12.28 -16.28 -7.00
CA GLN A 657 13.23 -16.99 -6.16
C GLN A 657 12.68 -18.32 -5.62
N VAL A 658 11.35 -18.49 -5.62
CA VAL A 658 10.68 -19.71 -5.14
C VAL A 658 10.22 -20.62 -6.28
N TRP A 659 9.82 -20.05 -7.42
CA TRP A 659 9.14 -20.80 -8.48
C TRP A 659 9.89 -20.88 -9.82
N HIS A 660 11.10 -20.33 -9.95
CA HIS A 660 11.79 -20.25 -11.25
C HIS A 660 12.10 -21.60 -11.91
N THR A 661 12.01 -22.74 -11.21
CA THR A 661 12.11 -24.09 -11.80
C THR A 661 10.80 -24.62 -12.38
N VAL A 662 9.92 -23.72 -12.80
CA VAL A 662 8.68 -24.05 -13.49
C VAL A 662 8.93 -24.77 -14.83
N ALA A 663 7.97 -25.58 -15.28
CA ALA A 663 8.01 -26.23 -16.58
C ALA A 663 8.26 -25.23 -17.73
N GLU A 664 9.02 -25.67 -18.72
CA GLU A 664 9.45 -24.84 -19.84
C GLU A 664 8.28 -24.23 -20.62
N THR A 665 7.19 -24.98 -20.78
CA THR A 665 5.97 -24.52 -21.44
C THR A 665 5.32 -23.32 -20.74
N HIS A 666 5.45 -23.19 -19.42
CA HIS A 666 4.97 -22.03 -18.67
C HIS A 666 5.95 -20.87 -18.76
N LEU A 667 7.26 -21.14 -18.70
CA LEU A 667 8.31 -20.13 -18.85
C LEU A 667 8.24 -19.47 -20.23
N GLN A 668 8.03 -20.25 -21.28
CA GLN A 668 7.83 -19.78 -22.65
C GLN A 668 6.65 -18.80 -22.76
N LYS A 669 5.54 -19.01 -22.04
CA LYS A 669 4.42 -18.05 -22.03
C LYS A 669 4.81 -16.69 -21.45
N LEU A 670 5.66 -16.68 -20.42
CA LEU A 670 6.20 -15.43 -19.87
C LEU A 670 7.19 -14.78 -20.86
N GLN A 671 8.02 -15.59 -21.52
CA GLN A 671 8.94 -15.13 -22.56
C GLN A 671 8.20 -14.51 -23.75
N ILE A 672 7.10 -15.12 -24.21
CA ILE A 672 6.24 -14.58 -25.28
C ILE A 672 5.71 -13.19 -24.89
N THR A 673 5.26 -13.00 -23.65
CA THR A 673 4.81 -11.69 -23.18
C THR A 673 5.95 -10.67 -23.15
N GLN A 674 7.14 -11.07 -22.72
CA GLN A 674 8.33 -10.21 -22.80
C GLN A 674 8.66 -9.86 -24.26
N ASN A 675 8.66 -10.82 -25.17
CA ASN A 675 8.93 -10.60 -26.60
C ASN A 675 7.89 -9.66 -27.21
N LYS A 676 6.62 -9.81 -26.85
CA LYS A 676 5.55 -8.88 -27.25
C LYS A 676 5.83 -7.46 -26.77
N CYS A 677 6.23 -7.27 -25.52
CA CYS A 677 6.59 -5.95 -25.01
C CYS A 677 7.79 -5.34 -25.75
N ILE A 678 8.85 -6.12 -25.96
CA ILE A 678 10.08 -5.65 -26.59
C ILE A 678 9.84 -5.32 -28.07
N ARG A 679 9.06 -6.13 -28.78
CA ARG A 679 8.67 -5.87 -30.18
C ARG A 679 7.81 -4.62 -30.31
N LEU A 680 6.85 -4.43 -29.40
CA LEU A 680 6.06 -3.19 -29.35
C LEU A 680 6.94 -1.97 -29.06
N ALA A 681 7.89 -2.11 -28.13
CA ALA A 681 8.79 -1.02 -27.73
C ALA A 681 9.77 -0.61 -28.84
N SER A 682 10.31 -1.58 -29.57
CA SER A 682 11.25 -1.36 -30.69
C SER A 682 10.56 -0.99 -32.00
N GLY A 683 9.26 -1.27 -32.14
CA GLY A 683 8.55 -1.11 -33.41
C GLY A 683 8.94 -2.15 -34.47
N ALA A 684 9.66 -3.21 -34.08
CA ALA A 684 10.19 -4.20 -35.00
C ALA A 684 9.09 -4.98 -35.75
N SER A 685 9.32 -5.17 -37.05
CA SER A 685 8.48 -5.96 -37.95
C SER A 685 8.36 -7.42 -37.50
N TRP A 686 7.31 -8.12 -37.94
CA TRP A 686 7.02 -9.50 -37.51
C TRP A 686 8.13 -10.51 -37.88
N TYR A 687 8.86 -10.28 -38.97
CA TYR A 687 9.93 -11.15 -39.47
C TYR A 687 11.25 -11.01 -38.69
N VAL A 688 11.43 -9.97 -37.87
CA VAL A 688 12.65 -9.84 -37.04
C VAL A 688 12.65 -10.93 -35.98
N SER A 689 13.71 -11.73 -35.95
CA SER A 689 13.84 -12.86 -35.03
C SER A 689 13.84 -12.38 -33.57
N ASN A 690 13.28 -13.19 -32.65
CA ASN A 690 13.33 -12.85 -31.23
C ASN A 690 14.77 -12.83 -30.71
N HIS A 691 15.65 -13.69 -31.24
CA HIS A 691 17.07 -13.71 -30.86
C HIS A 691 17.73 -12.37 -31.16
N THR A 692 17.57 -11.86 -32.39
CA THR A 692 18.04 -10.53 -32.82
C THR A 692 17.51 -9.43 -31.90
N LEU A 693 16.22 -9.44 -31.56
CA LEU A 693 15.65 -8.44 -30.64
C LEU A 693 16.30 -8.44 -29.25
N HIS A 694 16.69 -9.61 -28.73
CA HIS A 694 17.34 -9.70 -27.43
C HIS A 694 18.79 -9.22 -27.47
N THR A 695 19.52 -9.60 -28.52
CA THR A 695 20.92 -9.23 -28.74
C THR A 695 21.05 -7.72 -28.98
N ASP A 696 20.31 -7.16 -29.94
CA ASP A 696 20.42 -5.75 -30.34
C ASP A 696 19.99 -4.78 -29.23
N LEU A 697 18.96 -5.14 -28.47
CA LEU A 697 18.43 -4.29 -27.40
C LEU A 697 19.09 -4.55 -26.04
N ASN A 698 20.05 -5.49 -25.98
CA ASN A 698 20.72 -5.94 -24.78
C ASN A 698 19.74 -6.24 -23.63
N ILE A 699 18.74 -7.08 -23.93
CA ILE A 699 17.71 -7.48 -22.96
C ILE A 699 17.84 -8.97 -22.63
N PRO A 700 18.15 -9.33 -21.37
CA PRO A 700 18.21 -10.72 -20.98
C PRO A 700 16.84 -11.39 -21.11
N THR A 701 16.85 -12.67 -21.46
CA THR A 701 15.67 -13.53 -21.49
C THR A 701 15.03 -13.62 -20.10
N VAL A 702 13.76 -14.01 -20.03
CA VAL A 702 13.07 -14.21 -18.74
C VAL A 702 13.89 -15.17 -17.89
N ARG A 703 14.37 -16.29 -18.45
CA ARG A 703 15.16 -17.30 -17.74
C ARG A 703 16.39 -16.71 -17.05
N GLN A 704 17.20 -15.94 -17.78
CA GLN A 704 18.39 -15.28 -17.24
C GLN A 704 18.03 -14.34 -16.08
N VAL A 705 16.97 -13.54 -16.23
CA VAL A 705 16.51 -12.63 -15.17
C VAL A 705 16.05 -13.39 -13.92
N LEU A 706 15.35 -14.52 -14.06
CA LEU A 706 14.94 -15.31 -12.91
C LEU A 706 16.16 -15.90 -12.18
N TYR A 707 17.14 -16.37 -12.95
CA TYR A 707 18.38 -16.93 -12.42
C TYR A 707 19.20 -15.90 -11.64
N GLU A 708 19.46 -14.72 -12.23
CA GLU A 708 20.20 -13.63 -11.58
C GLU A 708 19.53 -13.19 -10.27
N LYS A 709 18.19 -13.10 -10.27
CA LYS A 709 17.41 -12.74 -9.07
C LYS A 709 17.53 -13.79 -7.98
N PHE A 710 17.53 -15.07 -8.34
CA PHE A 710 17.72 -16.15 -7.38
C PHE A 710 19.15 -16.17 -6.84
N LYS A 711 20.16 -16.02 -7.70
CA LYS A 711 21.58 -15.97 -7.29
C LYS A 711 21.84 -14.83 -6.30
N THR A 712 21.36 -13.63 -6.61
CA THR A 712 21.47 -12.46 -5.72
C THR A 712 20.80 -12.75 -4.38
N PHE A 713 19.56 -13.26 -4.42
CA PHE A 713 18.83 -13.63 -3.21
C PHE A 713 19.57 -14.68 -2.37
N HIS A 714 20.13 -15.72 -3.00
CA HIS A 714 20.84 -16.79 -2.30
C HIS A 714 22.10 -16.28 -1.59
N SER A 715 22.88 -15.42 -2.24
CA SER A 715 24.07 -14.80 -1.63
C SER A 715 23.75 -13.94 -0.40
N GLU A 716 22.55 -13.33 -0.37
CA GLU A 716 22.09 -12.55 0.78
C GLU A 716 21.69 -13.44 1.98
N LEU A 717 21.45 -14.75 1.78
CA LEU A 717 21.03 -15.66 2.86
C LEU A 717 22.18 -16.09 3.77
N GLU A 718 23.41 -16.10 3.28
CA GLU A 718 24.60 -16.53 4.03
C GLU A 718 24.92 -15.60 5.22
N THR A 719 24.55 -14.33 5.12
CA THR A 719 24.79 -13.33 6.19
C THR A 719 23.52 -13.01 6.98
N TYR A 720 22.46 -13.82 6.81
CA TYR A 720 21.13 -13.47 7.30
C TYR A 720 20.95 -13.78 8.80
N PRO A 721 20.48 -12.82 9.63
CA PRO A 721 20.47 -12.97 11.09
C PRO A 721 19.43 -13.97 11.62
N ASN A 722 18.37 -14.27 10.88
CA ASN A 722 17.36 -15.25 11.30
C ASN A 722 17.84 -16.68 10.99
N PRO A 723 17.98 -17.56 11.99
CA PRO A 723 18.50 -18.91 11.80
C PRO A 723 17.65 -19.76 10.85
N ARG A 724 16.32 -19.54 10.84
CA ARG A 724 15.40 -20.29 9.95
C ARG A 724 15.61 -19.92 8.48
N VAL A 725 16.02 -18.69 8.20
CA VAL A 725 16.34 -18.23 6.84
C VAL A 725 17.78 -18.62 6.48
N PHE A 726 18.71 -18.48 7.41
CA PHE A 726 20.09 -18.92 7.23
C PHE A 726 20.19 -20.40 6.87
N SER A 727 19.33 -21.27 7.41
CA SER A 727 19.27 -22.70 7.01
C SER A 727 18.97 -22.91 5.51
N LEU A 728 18.39 -21.90 4.85
CA LEU A 728 18.14 -21.86 3.42
C LEU A 728 19.35 -21.33 2.62
N SER A 729 20.52 -21.11 3.20
CA SER A 729 21.74 -20.72 2.45
C SER A 729 22.54 -21.93 1.93
N SER A 730 22.26 -23.14 2.44
CA SER A 730 22.97 -24.34 2.00
C SER A 730 22.74 -24.62 0.51
N SER A 731 23.80 -25.00 -0.21
CA SER A 731 23.70 -25.47 -1.59
C SER A 731 22.82 -26.72 -1.71
N ASN A 732 22.78 -27.53 -0.65
CA ASN A 732 21.91 -28.69 -0.54
C ASN A 732 20.52 -28.29 -0.02
N HIS A 733 19.50 -29.03 -0.44
CA HIS A 733 18.16 -28.80 0.09
C HIS A 733 18.15 -29.03 1.62
N PRO A 734 17.52 -28.15 2.43
CA PRO A 734 17.62 -28.22 3.89
C PRO A 734 17.23 -29.57 4.51
N LEU A 735 16.25 -30.25 3.92
CA LEU A 735 15.80 -31.59 4.34
C LEU A 735 16.60 -32.77 3.73
N ASN A 736 17.61 -32.49 2.91
CA ASN A 736 18.37 -33.41 2.06
C ASN A 736 17.58 -34.64 1.56
N PRO A 737 16.50 -34.44 0.79
CA PRO A 737 15.62 -35.54 0.42
C PRO A 737 16.10 -36.26 -0.86
N PRO A 738 15.75 -37.55 -1.04
CA PRO A 738 16.10 -38.29 -2.24
C PRO A 738 15.47 -37.65 -3.48
N ARG A 739 16.22 -37.59 -4.60
CA ARG A 739 15.79 -36.98 -5.89
C ARG A 739 14.76 -37.83 -6.66
N ARG A 740 13.73 -38.34 -6.00
CA ARG A 740 12.73 -39.26 -6.56
C ARG A 740 11.86 -38.64 -7.67
N LEU A 741 11.45 -37.39 -7.49
CA LEU A 741 10.47 -36.74 -8.39
C LEU A 741 11.08 -36.20 -9.69
N LYS A 742 12.42 -36.32 -9.88
CA LYS A 742 13.17 -35.75 -11.02
C LYS A 742 12.84 -34.28 -11.32
N ARG A 743 12.45 -33.51 -10.28
CA ARG A 743 12.16 -32.08 -10.38
C ARG A 743 13.41 -31.28 -10.10
N ARG A 744 13.66 -30.24 -10.90
CA ARG A 744 14.68 -29.25 -10.60
C ARG A 744 14.23 -28.38 -9.43
N TRP A 745 15.11 -28.17 -8.47
CA TRP A 745 14.93 -27.18 -7.41
C TRP A 745 15.67 -25.89 -7.74
N PRO A 746 15.22 -24.74 -7.20
CA PRO A 746 15.88 -23.45 -7.39
C PRO A 746 17.41 -23.50 -7.27
N ARG A 747 17.91 -24.21 -6.26
CA ARG A 747 19.33 -24.36 -5.91
C ARG A 747 20.14 -25.17 -6.92
N ASP A 748 19.50 -26.03 -7.71
CA ASP A 748 20.21 -26.90 -8.66
C ASP A 748 20.94 -26.08 -9.73
N LEU A 749 20.46 -24.88 -10.02
CA LEU A 749 21.08 -23.97 -10.98
C LEU A 749 22.33 -23.25 -10.41
N LEU A 750 22.64 -23.39 -9.12
CA LEU A 750 23.87 -22.81 -8.55
C LEU A 750 25.10 -23.69 -8.81
N VAL A 751 24.88 -24.96 -9.17
CA VAL A 751 25.91 -25.96 -9.41
C VAL A 751 26.07 -26.25 -10.91
N GLU A 752 25.05 -25.90 -11.73
CA GLU A 752 25.11 -25.78 -13.19
C GLU A 752 25.76 -24.45 -13.59
#